data_AF-A0A821RW17-F1
#
_entry.id   AF-A0A821RW17-F1
#
_cell.length_a   1.000
_cell.length_b   1.000
_cell.length_c   1.000
_cell.angle_alpha   90.00
_cell.angle_beta   90.00
_cell.angle_gamma   90.00
#
_symmetry.space_group_name_H-M   'P 1'
#
loop_
_entity.id
_entity.type
_entity.pdbx_description
1 polymer ?
#
loop_
_entity_poly.entity_id
_entity_poly.type
_entity_poly.pdbx_seq_one_letter_code
_entity_poly.pdbx_strand_id
1 'polypeptide(L)'
;MKQLVLTVLLFFTTVHCQATTSSIVQTKLIPFGVIQGDAVLERGDDQISSSIRIPIRFPFFNGKYDEIKIQINGMILFGNQSYQSVSYTPRRFPVDEIVCVAPFWADVLTRNDLLSNIFYRQITDQPTLSELDRIVANAFPAQATHRFIWAYVVTWYEVPGYGLSANFRNTFQAIITTNGINSFAIYNYDKLQWTVGSASSSVHAQAGFNAGDLKNYFLINKSFTPQIVQIVGDSNVQFPGRFIFSIGGDINDVECNTPDGLQVAPFRGSPDGGYEIRLYGICFNETNYIVKLDQQILTGCIITPTYITCMVPMVYNGPTLQIQVSTIRNELIATTDFFVDIPEDNSELLIQSSNTYDSFIEMGQNDSIILQFKKDFVTNNNMFTIELHYYDTIFTENYELVSIVPRQRVLYQSVNLSSLATLTIRYRDIFELAKTQDNMGDLQVQLLKLTFKIISMSTVIPMPLAWLYRAVTWTAIAVKQTRTFCAKWEAQLPQLPPPSTYQSQVPQCPCRVPATGQNRFPLTFNNFQTDSFCNAHKQNTCQSNTGASHCYRRSFNPTGPGVKCCYNTNGMIISRPESGGGGLELQANSGGSIIQRIKHVVFDQWLSWACCKLPQMITQIRPESCNKFHQQRPSFECENVPLPVPSGGNGDPHFTTLDGIDYTFNGYGEYVLLRTHTLPISTSLEIQIRTKSVKSDSEDNQATAIVAFVIKNGNYSKVQFELFDQLKLLELRLNNHTLDSDVFLRPSNNDDYNSEIYQMLMAMSRTIHFDNNQMSITQTNRTIFKITYSNNVQLIIKIREQYDFLNIVTILPKLYEGHCQGLLGNMDGDKTNDFIFQDGQTILSSTEQQSEERQFIFGQSWRVTPETTLFAYIAGENYHAQQNLHYRPIFREELVQRFQNTTRLERAKQNCQKIVASKANEQCVYDILVTNDQTMSELHQDFQTNLNEWKEYAELVQNDHVINMGMQLAFNGKMIFYTIIMVSAIIFMY
;
A
#
# COMPACT_ATOMS: atom_id res chain seq x y z
N MET A 1 21.27 -34.86 -56.22
CA MET A 1 22.09 -33.88 -55.46
C MET A 1 22.26 -32.51 -56.14
N LYS A 2 21.39 -32.12 -57.10
CA LYS A 2 21.32 -30.73 -57.64
C LYS A 2 19.89 -30.16 -57.71
N GLN A 3 18.88 -30.86 -57.17
CA GLN A 3 17.48 -30.40 -57.12
C GLN A 3 16.95 -30.15 -55.70
N LEU A 4 17.76 -30.40 -54.65
CA LEU A 4 17.40 -30.09 -53.26
C LEU A 4 18.00 -28.75 -52.78
N VAL A 5 18.81 -28.10 -53.62
CA VAL A 5 19.54 -26.85 -53.29
C VAL A 5 18.83 -25.60 -53.83
N LEU A 6 17.85 -25.75 -54.72
CA LEU A 6 17.12 -24.61 -55.32
C LEU A 6 15.87 -24.18 -54.55
N THR A 7 15.35 -25.01 -53.65
CA THR A 7 14.14 -24.69 -52.85
C THR A 7 14.47 -23.95 -51.55
N VAL A 8 15.72 -24.01 -51.08
CA VAL A 8 16.15 -23.40 -49.80
C VAL A 8 16.65 -21.95 -49.97
N LEU A 9 16.98 -21.52 -51.19
CA LEU A 9 17.55 -20.20 -51.47
C LEU A 9 16.54 -19.13 -51.96
N LEU A 10 15.27 -19.49 -52.20
CA LEU A 10 14.21 -18.56 -52.61
C LEU A 10 13.28 -18.11 -51.45
N PHE A 11 13.50 -18.59 -50.22
CA PHE A 11 12.70 -18.18 -49.05
C PHE A 11 13.35 -17.09 -48.17
N PHE A 12 14.56 -16.62 -48.51
CA PHE A 12 15.32 -15.70 -47.65
C PHE A 12 15.47 -14.25 -48.15
N THR A 13 14.82 -13.84 -49.25
CA THR A 13 14.81 -12.42 -49.65
C THR A 13 13.43 -11.98 -50.14
N THR A 14 12.66 -11.38 -49.22
CA THR A 14 11.56 -10.39 -49.36
C THR A 14 10.44 -10.64 -48.34
N VAL A 15 10.79 -10.58 -47.06
CA VAL A 15 9.85 -10.09 -46.04
C VAL A 15 10.49 -8.84 -45.46
N HIS A 16 10.39 -7.73 -46.20
CA HIS A 16 10.35 -6.43 -45.56
C HIS A 16 9.02 -6.39 -44.80
N CYS A 17 9.00 -6.99 -43.61
CA CYS A 17 7.98 -6.67 -42.63
C CYS A 17 8.26 -5.22 -42.26
N GLN A 18 7.50 -4.30 -42.84
CA GLN A 18 7.35 -2.97 -42.26
C GLN A 18 6.99 -3.23 -40.80
N ALA A 19 7.88 -2.81 -39.89
CA ALA A 19 7.56 -2.72 -38.49
C ALA A 19 6.40 -1.73 -38.37
N THR A 20 5.18 -2.25 -38.44
CA THR A 20 4.03 -1.55 -37.88
C THR A 20 4.26 -1.60 -36.38
N THR A 21 4.76 -0.50 -35.84
CA THR A 21 4.55 -0.15 -34.45
C THR A 21 3.04 -0.23 -34.21
N SER A 22 2.55 -1.35 -33.69
CA SER A 22 1.24 -1.38 -33.06
C SER A 22 1.38 -0.63 -31.76
N SER A 23 1.27 0.71 -31.84
CA SER A 23 0.86 1.52 -30.71
C SER A 23 -0.39 0.86 -30.12
N ILE A 24 -0.40 0.63 -28.81
CA ILE A 24 -1.60 0.23 -28.09
C ILE A 24 -2.64 1.30 -28.39
N VAL A 25 -3.63 1.00 -29.24
CA VAL A 25 -4.73 1.91 -29.52
C VAL A 25 -5.62 1.87 -28.28
N GLN A 26 -5.49 2.89 -27.42
CA GLN A 26 -6.42 3.09 -26.34
C GLN A 26 -7.82 3.25 -26.96
N THR A 27 -8.75 2.36 -26.61
CA THR A 27 -10.11 2.37 -27.17
C THR A 27 -10.85 3.62 -26.73
N LYS A 28 -11.58 4.27 -27.66
CA LYS A 28 -12.31 5.52 -27.35
C LYS A 28 -13.42 5.31 -26.32
N LEU A 29 -14.13 4.17 -26.39
CA LEU A 29 -15.23 3.80 -25.50
C LEU A 29 -14.75 2.84 -24.40
N ILE A 30 -15.32 2.96 -23.20
CA ILE A 30 -15.24 1.93 -22.16
C ILE A 30 -16.04 0.70 -22.63
N PRO A 31 -15.58 -0.54 -22.38
CA PRO A 31 -16.30 -1.76 -22.78
C PRO A 31 -17.78 -1.74 -22.36
N PHE A 32 -18.66 -2.09 -23.29
CA PHE A 32 -20.11 -2.07 -23.11
C PHE A 32 -20.78 -3.27 -23.81
N GLY A 33 -22.07 -3.46 -23.55
CA GLY A 33 -22.92 -4.49 -24.15
C GLY A 33 -23.26 -5.64 -23.18
N VAL A 34 -24.15 -6.53 -23.63
CA VAL A 34 -24.69 -7.63 -22.79
C VAL A 34 -23.59 -8.55 -22.23
N ILE A 35 -22.51 -8.76 -22.98
CA ILE A 35 -21.34 -9.56 -22.54
C ILE A 35 -20.64 -8.91 -21.34
N GLN A 36 -20.69 -7.58 -21.22
CA GLN A 36 -20.14 -6.82 -20.09
C GLN A 36 -21.13 -6.72 -18.91
N GLY A 37 -22.30 -7.36 -19.03
CA GLY A 37 -23.37 -7.31 -18.02
C GLY A 37 -24.26 -6.07 -18.13
N ASP A 38 -24.20 -5.32 -19.24
CA ASP A 38 -25.03 -4.15 -19.42
C ASP A 38 -26.50 -4.52 -19.64
N ALA A 39 -27.40 -3.76 -19.00
CA ALA A 39 -28.81 -3.76 -19.33
C ALA A 39 -29.06 -3.01 -20.65
N VAL A 40 -30.17 -3.33 -21.32
CA VAL A 40 -30.59 -2.69 -22.56
C VAL A 40 -31.89 -1.92 -22.30
N LEU A 41 -31.90 -0.63 -22.58
CA LEU A 41 -33.11 0.18 -22.47
C LEU A 41 -34.12 -0.26 -23.54
N GLU A 42 -35.41 -0.30 -23.16
CA GLU A 42 -36.47 -0.62 -24.10
C GLU A 42 -36.47 0.34 -25.29
N ARG A 43 -36.65 -0.22 -26.50
CA ARG A 43 -36.69 0.57 -27.72
C ARG A 43 -37.98 1.36 -27.79
N GLY A 44 -37.87 2.63 -28.17
CA GLY A 44 -39.00 3.53 -28.13
C GLY A 44 -38.73 4.86 -28.82
N ASP A 45 -39.52 5.84 -28.41
CA ASP A 45 -39.54 7.19 -28.92
C ASP A 45 -39.74 8.10 -27.70
N ASP A 46 -38.80 9.01 -27.47
CA ASP A 46 -38.76 9.95 -26.33
C ASP A 46 -38.74 9.37 -24.91
N GLN A 47 -38.79 8.05 -24.75
CA GLN A 47 -38.96 7.40 -23.44
C GLN A 47 -37.84 7.71 -22.44
N ILE A 48 -38.20 7.64 -21.16
CA ILE A 48 -37.30 7.72 -20.01
C ILE A 48 -37.38 6.39 -19.25
N SER A 49 -36.25 5.89 -18.75
CA SER A 49 -36.19 4.70 -17.90
C SER A 49 -36.99 4.87 -16.60
N SER A 50 -37.26 3.78 -15.90
CA SER A 50 -37.59 3.85 -14.48
C SER A 50 -36.47 4.53 -13.68
N SER A 51 -36.79 5.05 -12.48
CA SER A 51 -35.77 5.57 -11.56
C SER A 51 -34.77 4.46 -11.22
N ILE A 52 -33.50 4.75 -11.43
CA ILE A 52 -32.38 3.89 -11.07
C ILE A 52 -31.76 4.47 -9.81
N ARG A 53 -31.77 3.69 -8.72
CA ARG A 53 -31.21 4.11 -7.44
C ARG A 53 -29.68 4.08 -7.48
N ILE A 54 -29.09 5.15 -6.99
CA ILE A 54 -27.65 5.28 -6.76
C ILE A 54 -27.37 4.95 -5.28
N PRO A 55 -26.50 3.99 -4.96
CA PRO A 55 -26.18 3.65 -3.57
C PRO A 55 -25.35 4.74 -2.86
N ILE A 56 -24.80 5.68 -3.63
CA ILE A 56 -23.96 6.79 -3.17
C ILE A 56 -24.65 8.10 -3.54
N ARG A 57 -24.72 9.06 -2.62
CA ARG A 57 -25.28 10.38 -2.92
C ARG A 57 -24.36 11.12 -3.88
N PHE A 58 -24.63 11.06 -5.18
CA PHE A 58 -23.84 11.63 -6.25
C PHE A 58 -23.86 13.17 -6.17
N PRO A 59 -22.73 13.83 -5.88
CA PRO A 59 -22.64 15.29 -5.90
C PRO A 59 -22.78 15.81 -7.33
N PHE A 60 -23.66 16.79 -7.54
CA PHE A 60 -23.79 17.49 -8.81
C PHE A 60 -24.12 18.96 -8.54
N PHE A 61 -23.07 19.81 -8.59
CA PHE A 61 -23.11 21.22 -8.17
C PHE A 61 -23.74 21.42 -6.78
N ASN A 62 -24.77 22.26 -6.68
CA ASN A 62 -25.46 22.58 -5.44
C ASN A 62 -26.38 21.46 -4.91
N GLY A 63 -26.44 20.31 -5.60
CA GLY A 63 -27.31 19.19 -5.26
C GLY A 63 -26.55 17.89 -5.00
N LYS A 64 -27.21 16.96 -4.30
CA LYS A 64 -26.78 15.57 -4.13
C LYS A 64 -27.93 14.65 -4.50
N TYR A 65 -27.67 13.70 -5.39
CA TYR A 65 -28.71 12.87 -6.01
C TYR A 65 -28.48 11.39 -5.70
N ASP A 66 -29.55 10.68 -5.36
CA ASP A 66 -29.56 9.24 -5.09
C ASP A 66 -30.40 8.46 -6.12
N GLU A 67 -30.86 9.14 -7.17
CA GLU A 67 -31.51 8.54 -8.32
C GLU A 67 -31.09 9.20 -9.64
N ILE A 68 -30.97 8.37 -10.68
CA ILE A 68 -30.83 8.80 -12.08
C ILE A 68 -31.92 8.19 -12.97
N LYS A 69 -32.17 8.81 -14.12
CA LYS A 69 -32.96 8.23 -15.22
C LYS A 69 -32.22 8.40 -16.54
N ILE A 70 -32.34 7.40 -17.41
CA ILE A 70 -31.73 7.42 -18.75
C ILE A 70 -32.82 7.79 -19.75
N GLN A 71 -32.51 8.74 -20.63
CA GLN A 71 -33.46 9.22 -21.63
C GLN A 71 -32.93 8.92 -23.05
N ILE A 72 -33.83 8.45 -23.93
CA ILE A 72 -33.48 7.96 -25.28
C ILE A 72 -32.74 9.02 -26.13
N ASN A 73 -33.14 10.28 -26.01
CA ASN A 73 -32.60 11.44 -26.73
C ASN A 73 -31.25 11.93 -26.18
N GLY A 74 -30.49 11.06 -25.49
CA GLY A 74 -29.07 11.29 -25.20
C GLY A 74 -28.76 12.02 -23.90
N MET A 75 -29.56 11.79 -22.86
CA MET A 75 -29.41 12.44 -21.55
C MET A 75 -29.42 11.44 -20.39
N ILE A 76 -28.68 11.77 -19.33
CA ILE A 76 -28.83 11.19 -17.99
C ILE A 76 -29.39 12.31 -17.10
N LEU A 77 -30.58 12.06 -16.54
CA LEU A 77 -31.34 12.99 -15.70
C LEU A 77 -31.11 12.65 -14.22
N PHE A 78 -31.00 13.67 -13.38
CA PHE A 78 -30.86 13.52 -11.93
C PHE A 78 -32.14 13.92 -11.19
N GLY A 79 -32.49 13.16 -10.14
CA GLY A 79 -33.66 13.41 -9.32
C GLY A 79 -35.00 13.08 -10.01
N ASN A 80 -36.09 13.61 -9.47
CA ASN A 80 -37.44 13.23 -9.89
C ASN A 80 -37.93 14.00 -11.13
N GLN A 81 -37.20 13.85 -12.24
CA GLN A 81 -37.54 14.42 -13.53
C GLN A 81 -38.62 13.58 -14.22
N SER A 82 -39.61 14.22 -14.84
CA SER A 82 -40.71 13.56 -15.55
C SER A 82 -40.55 13.66 -17.08
N TYR A 83 -41.17 12.75 -17.82
CA TYR A 83 -41.22 12.78 -19.29
C TYR A 83 -41.80 14.09 -19.84
N GLN A 84 -42.71 14.72 -19.09
CA GLN A 84 -43.32 16.00 -19.50
C GLN A 84 -42.36 17.19 -19.35
N SER A 85 -41.29 17.03 -18.58
CA SER A 85 -40.34 18.11 -18.24
C SER A 85 -39.20 18.25 -19.27
N VAL A 86 -38.96 17.22 -20.10
CA VAL A 86 -37.81 17.17 -21.03
C VAL A 86 -38.29 16.98 -22.47
N SER A 87 -38.03 17.98 -23.32
CA SER A 87 -38.44 17.95 -24.74
C SER A 87 -37.49 17.10 -25.60
N TYR A 88 -38.01 16.51 -26.68
CA TYR A 88 -37.19 15.90 -27.74
C TYR A 88 -36.40 16.92 -28.54
N THR A 89 -36.91 18.14 -28.67
CA THR A 89 -36.19 19.25 -29.30
C THR A 89 -35.26 19.90 -28.28
N PRO A 90 -33.94 19.95 -28.53
CA PRO A 90 -33.00 20.54 -27.58
C PRO A 90 -33.31 22.00 -27.27
N ARG A 91 -33.34 22.36 -25.98
CA ARG A 91 -33.36 23.75 -25.52
C ARG A 91 -31.97 24.15 -25.08
N ARG A 92 -31.38 25.18 -25.70
CA ARG A 92 -30.00 25.59 -25.43
C ARG A 92 -29.79 25.86 -23.93
N PHE A 93 -28.78 25.25 -23.33
CA PHE A 93 -28.42 25.54 -21.94
C PHE A 93 -28.04 27.03 -21.74
N PRO A 94 -28.35 27.63 -20.58
CA PRO A 94 -28.96 27.00 -19.39
C PRO A 94 -30.47 26.81 -19.53
N VAL A 95 -30.99 25.73 -18.95
CA VAL A 95 -32.43 25.44 -18.89
C VAL A 95 -32.84 25.29 -17.43
N ASP A 96 -33.92 25.97 -17.03
CA ASP A 96 -34.43 25.87 -15.65
C ASP A 96 -35.02 24.48 -15.38
N GLU A 97 -34.95 24.04 -14.12
CA GLU A 97 -35.53 22.79 -13.58
C GLU A 97 -35.04 21.46 -14.18
N ILE A 98 -34.29 21.45 -15.29
CA ILE A 98 -33.70 20.23 -15.85
C ILE A 98 -32.30 20.01 -15.25
N VAL A 99 -32.13 18.96 -14.47
CA VAL A 99 -30.80 18.57 -13.95
C VAL A 99 -30.26 17.38 -14.74
N CYS A 100 -29.19 17.57 -15.51
CA CYS A 100 -28.70 16.54 -16.41
C CYS A 100 -27.23 16.65 -16.82
N VAL A 101 -26.69 15.50 -17.24
CA VAL A 101 -25.57 15.43 -18.18
C VAL A 101 -26.10 14.97 -19.54
N ALA A 102 -25.64 15.62 -20.61
CA ALA A 102 -26.12 15.40 -21.97
C ALA A 102 -24.91 15.22 -22.91
N PRO A 103 -24.40 13.99 -23.11
CA PRO A 103 -23.34 13.77 -24.09
C PRO A 103 -23.79 14.14 -25.51
N PHE A 104 -25.07 13.98 -25.86
CA PHE A 104 -25.60 14.37 -27.16
C PHE A 104 -27.13 14.46 -27.10
N TRP A 105 -27.69 15.61 -26.71
CA TRP A 105 -29.14 15.79 -26.67
C TRP A 105 -29.70 16.11 -28.05
N ALA A 106 -30.46 15.16 -28.62
CA ALA A 106 -31.19 15.29 -29.88
C ALA A 106 -32.29 14.23 -30.01
N ASP A 107 -33.27 14.49 -30.87
CA ASP A 107 -34.42 13.62 -31.14
C ASP A 107 -34.01 12.27 -31.79
N VAL A 108 -33.87 11.24 -30.95
CA VAL A 108 -33.44 9.86 -31.26
C VAL A 108 -34.65 8.93 -31.31
N LEU A 109 -34.71 8.08 -32.34
CA LEU A 109 -35.77 7.08 -32.48
C LEU A 109 -35.19 5.67 -32.51
N THR A 110 -35.47 4.84 -31.50
CA THR A 110 -35.03 3.44 -31.48
C THR A 110 -36.18 2.45 -31.76
N ARG A 111 -37.43 2.93 -31.81
CA ARG A 111 -38.62 2.12 -32.10
C ARG A 111 -38.45 1.33 -33.39
N ASN A 112 -38.67 0.02 -33.31
CA ASN A 112 -38.58 -0.92 -34.44
C ASN A 112 -37.20 -1.00 -35.14
N ASP A 113 -36.13 -0.49 -34.54
CA ASP A 113 -34.77 -0.56 -35.10
C ASP A 113 -33.92 -1.60 -34.37
N LEU A 114 -33.75 -2.78 -34.98
CA LEU A 114 -33.03 -3.90 -34.35
C LEU A 114 -31.52 -3.66 -34.17
N LEU A 115 -30.97 -2.65 -34.85
CA LEU A 115 -29.55 -2.31 -34.83
C LEU A 115 -29.18 -1.37 -33.68
N SER A 116 -30.10 -0.48 -33.27
CA SER A 116 -29.86 0.42 -32.16
C SER A 116 -30.06 -0.27 -30.81
N ASN A 117 -29.16 0.08 -29.88
CA ASN A 117 -29.25 -0.31 -28.49
C ASN A 117 -28.74 0.84 -27.61
N ILE A 118 -29.38 1.03 -26.46
CA ILE A 118 -28.88 1.91 -25.41
C ILE A 118 -28.50 1.00 -24.24
N PHE A 119 -27.19 0.81 -24.08
CA PHE A 119 -26.63 -0.05 -23.04
C PHE A 119 -26.35 0.77 -21.79
N TYR A 120 -26.61 0.21 -20.63
CA TYR A 120 -26.30 0.89 -19.38
C TYR A 120 -25.98 -0.07 -18.24
N ARG A 121 -25.09 0.37 -17.37
CA ARG A 121 -24.57 -0.44 -16.27
C ARG A 121 -24.08 0.42 -15.12
N GLN A 122 -24.38 -0.04 -13.92
CA GLN A 122 -23.68 0.41 -12.73
C GLN A 122 -22.29 -0.21 -12.67
N ILE A 123 -21.27 0.63 -12.48
CA ILE A 123 -19.88 0.25 -12.34
C ILE A 123 -19.53 0.36 -10.85
N THR A 124 -19.36 -0.78 -10.21
CA THR A 124 -18.74 -0.92 -8.88
C THR A 124 -17.52 -1.82 -8.92
N ASP A 125 -17.19 -2.36 -10.11
CA ASP A 125 -16.00 -3.16 -10.30
C ASP A 125 -14.78 -2.25 -10.30
N GLN A 126 -13.87 -2.52 -9.38
CA GLN A 126 -12.61 -1.79 -9.26
C GLN A 126 -11.82 -1.67 -10.58
N PRO A 127 -11.75 -2.67 -11.46
CA PRO A 127 -10.97 -2.57 -12.70
C PRO A 127 -11.44 -1.43 -13.60
N THR A 128 -12.76 -1.30 -13.79
CA THR A 128 -13.32 -0.21 -14.57
C THR A 128 -13.19 1.11 -13.80
N LEU A 129 -13.40 1.12 -12.47
CA LEU A 129 -13.22 2.32 -11.64
C LEU A 129 -11.78 2.84 -11.66
N SER A 130 -10.76 1.98 -11.57
CA SER A 130 -9.34 2.35 -11.67
C SER A 130 -8.97 2.87 -13.05
N GLU A 131 -9.57 2.33 -14.13
CA GLU A 131 -9.38 2.89 -15.47
C GLU A 131 -10.03 4.27 -15.58
N LEU A 132 -11.21 4.48 -14.98
CA LEU A 132 -11.84 5.80 -14.89
C LEU A 132 -11.03 6.76 -14.04
N ASP A 133 -10.48 6.31 -12.91
CA ASP A 133 -9.56 7.06 -12.07
C ASP A 133 -8.34 7.48 -12.87
N ARG A 134 -7.73 6.57 -13.63
CA ARG A 134 -6.60 6.91 -14.51
C ARG A 134 -6.98 7.91 -15.58
N ILE A 135 -8.14 7.74 -16.21
CA ILE A 135 -8.67 8.65 -17.23
C ILE A 135 -8.90 10.05 -16.63
N VAL A 136 -9.46 10.14 -15.44
CA VAL A 136 -9.72 11.42 -14.76
C VAL A 136 -8.47 12.00 -14.13
N ALA A 137 -7.57 11.22 -13.55
CA ALA A 137 -6.28 11.68 -13.04
C ALA A 137 -5.43 12.30 -14.15
N ASN A 138 -5.53 11.75 -15.35
CA ASN A 138 -4.93 12.32 -16.55
C ASN A 138 -5.58 13.64 -17.01
N ALA A 139 -6.74 14.03 -16.47
CA ALA A 139 -7.40 15.29 -16.80
C ALA A 139 -7.46 16.29 -15.63
N PHE A 140 -7.62 15.80 -14.40
CA PHE A 140 -7.88 16.55 -13.16
C PHE A 140 -7.04 16.01 -11.99
N PRO A 141 -5.71 16.11 -12.04
CA PRO A 141 -4.81 15.47 -11.08
C PRO A 141 -5.00 15.96 -9.63
N ALA A 142 -5.36 17.23 -9.41
CA ALA A 142 -5.64 17.80 -8.09
C ALA A 142 -6.91 17.26 -7.43
N GLN A 143 -7.87 16.77 -8.23
CA GLN A 143 -9.14 16.23 -7.76
C GLN A 143 -9.18 14.70 -7.81
N ALA A 144 -8.19 14.08 -8.46
CA ALA A 144 -8.03 12.64 -8.66
C ALA A 144 -7.13 11.96 -7.61
N THR A 145 -6.75 12.67 -6.55
CA THR A 145 -6.11 12.09 -5.36
C THR A 145 -7.03 11.12 -4.60
N HIS A 146 -8.29 10.97 -5.04
CA HIS A 146 -9.32 10.18 -4.41
C HIS A 146 -9.95 9.23 -5.44
N ARG A 147 -9.97 7.93 -5.12
CA ARG A 147 -10.46 6.86 -5.98
C ARG A 147 -11.97 6.89 -6.15
N PHE A 148 -12.47 6.76 -7.37
CA PHE A 148 -13.89 6.60 -7.61
C PHE A 148 -14.38 5.29 -7.00
N ILE A 149 -15.43 5.42 -6.21
CA ILE A 149 -16.07 4.32 -5.49
C ILE A 149 -17.33 3.84 -6.24
N TRP A 150 -17.76 4.60 -7.25
CA TRP A 150 -18.93 4.31 -8.07
C TRP A 150 -18.89 5.06 -9.39
N ALA A 151 -19.34 4.39 -10.44
CA ALA A 151 -19.63 5.01 -11.71
C ALA A 151 -20.88 4.41 -12.36
N TYR A 152 -21.37 5.09 -13.39
CA TYR A 152 -22.46 4.62 -14.22
C TYR A 152 -22.16 4.93 -15.67
N VAL A 153 -22.19 3.91 -16.51
CA VAL A 153 -21.93 4.03 -17.95
C VAL A 153 -23.24 3.89 -18.72
N VAL A 154 -23.44 4.76 -19.71
CA VAL A 154 -24.54 4.70 -20.68
C VAL A 154 -23.96 4.87 -22.08
N THR A 155 -24.26 3.93 -22.97
CA THR A 155 -23.78 3.92 -24.35
C THR A 155 -24.96 3.90 -25.31
N TRP A 156 -25.14 4.97 -26.09
CA TRP A 156 -26.06 5.02 -27.23
C TRP A 156 -25.32 4.46 -28.44
N TYR A 157 -25.64 3.22 -28.81
CA TYR A 157 -24.94 2.48 -29.85
C TYR A 157 -25.77 2.43 -31.14
N GLU A 158 -25.18 2.94 -32.23
CA GLU A 158 -25.77 2.96 -33.57
C GLU A 158 -27.19 3.56 -33.62
N VAL A 159 -27.44 4.63 -32.86
CA VAL A 159 -28.77 5.25 -32.76
C VAL A 159 -29.06 6.18 -33.96
N PRO A 160 -30.25 6.08 -34.60
CA PRO A 160 -30.65 6.97 -35.67
C PRO A 160 -31.43 8.18 -35.12
N GLY A 161 -31.43 9.28 -35.88
CA GLY A 161 -32.28 10.44 -35.59
C GLY A 161 -33.70 10.25 -36.10
N TYR A 162 -34.68 10.83 -35.41
CA TYR A 162 -36.09 10.74 -35.78
C TYR A 162 -36.33 11.24 -37.22
N GLY A 163 -37.05 10.44 -38.01
CA GLY A 163 -37.40 10.78 -39.40
C GLY A 163 -36.23 10.84 -40.39
N LEU A 164 -35.01 10.47 -39.99
CA LEU A 164 -33.84 10.43 -40.87
C LEU A 164 -33.67 9.06 -41.54
N SER A 165 -32.83 9.02 -42.58
CA SER A 165 -32.41 7.77 -43.22
C SER A 165 -31.67 6.87 -42.22
N ALA A 166 -32.00 5.57 -42.21
CA ALA A 166 -31.36 4.55 -41.37
C ALA A 166 -29.84 4.38 -41.60
N ASN A 167 -29.29 5.03 -42.62
CA ASN A 167 -27.85 5.03 -42.95
C ASN A 167 -27.02 5.99 -42.08
N PHE A 168 -27.63 7.02 -41.47
CA PHE A 168 -26.94 7.95 -40.59
C PHE A 168 -27.13 7.53 -39.14
N ARG A 169 -26.05 7.14 -38.46
CA ARG A 169 -26.10 6.61 -37.10
C ARG A 169 -25.03 7.24 -36.21
N ASN A 170 -25.39 7.47 -34.96
CA ASN A 170 -24.50 8.03 -33.94
C ASN A 170 -24.16 6.96 -32.91
N THR A 171 -22.90 6.93 -32.47
CA THR A 171 -22.42 6.11 -31.37
C THR A 171 -21.62 6.97 -30.39
N PHE A 172 -22.12 7.09 -29.17
CA PHE A 172 -21.54 7.91 -28.12
C PHE A 172 -21.85 7.34 -26.73
N GLN A 173 -21.03 7.70 -25.74
CA GLN A 173 -21.08 7.17 -24.38
C GLN A 173 -20.92 8.29 -23.37
N ALA A 174 -21.69 8.22 -22.28
CA ALA A 174 -21.47 9.01 -21.07
C ALA A 174 -21.13 8.10 -19.90
N ILE A 175 -20.17 8.53 -19.09
CA ILE A 175 -19.90 7.97 -17.77
C ILE A 175 -20.04 9.08 -16.74
N ILE A 176 -20.80 8.83 -15.69
CA ILE A 176 -20.76 9.63 -14.47
C ILE A 176 -20.01 8.84 -13.41
N THR A 177 -19.05 9.45 -12.73
CA THR A 177 -18.20 8.77 -11.74
C THR A 177 -17.98 9.65 -10.53
N THR A 178 -17.93 9.06 -9.34
CA THR A 178 -17.74 9.82 -8.10
C THR A 178 -17.01 9.02 -7.04
N ASN A 179 -16.29 9.75 -6.19
CA ASN A 179 -15.71 9.26 -4.94
C ASN A 179 -16.61 9.65 -3.72
N GLY A 180 -17.84 10.10 -3.98
CA GLY A 180 -18.76 10.65 -2.98
C GLY A 180 -18.67 12.16 -2.79
N ILE A 181 -17.69 12.81 -3.45
CA ILE A 181 -17.32 14.22 -3.25
C ILE A 181 -17.04 14.92 -4.56
N ASN A 182 -15.99 14.48 -5.26
CA ASN A 182 -15.69 14.88 -6.60
C ASN A 182 -16.52 13.99 -7.52
N SER A 183 -17.19 14.63 -8.45
CA SER A 183 -17.98 13.96 -9.46
C SER A 183 -17.48 14.39 -10.83
N PHE A 184 -17.41 13.45 -11.75
CA PHE A 184 -16.99 13.72 -13.11
C PHE A 184 -18.00 13.17 -14.12
N ALA A 185 -18.18 13.91 -15.20
CA ALA A 185 -18.82 13.42 -16.41
C ALA A 185 -17.75 13.21 -17.50
N ILE A 186 -17.70 12.01 -18.06
CA ILE A 186 -16.82 11.65 -19.18
C ILE A 186 -17.72 11.37 -20.38
N TYR A 187 -17.51 12.07 -21.49
CA TYR A 187 -18.16 11.79 -22.77
C TYR A 187 -17.16 11.23 -23.75
N ASN A 188 -17.51 10.12 -24.38
CA ASN A 188 -16.73 9.48 -25.43
C ASN A 188 -17.54 9.41 -26.73
N TYR A 189 -16.98 9.90 -27.82
CA TYR A 189 -17.60 9.91 -29.15
C TYR A 189 -16.82 9.02 -30.11
N ASP A 190 -17.48 7.96 -30.57
CA ASP A 190 -16.92 7.09 -31.60
C ASP A 190 -17.26 7.62 -33.00
N LYS A 191 -18.55 7.86 -33.25
CA LYS A 191 -19.08 8.26 -34.56
C LYS A 191 -20.30 9.17 -34.39
N LEU A 192 -20.31 10.31 -35.08
CA LEU A 192 -21.48 11.19 -35.20
C LEU A 192 -21.69 11.53 -36.68
N GLN A 193 -22.86 11.22 -37.23
CA GLN A 193 -23.21 11.38 -38.65
C GLN A 193 -24.45 12.24 -38.89
N TRP A 194 -25.23 12.52 -37.84
CA TRP A 194 -26.42 13.37 -37.93
C TRP A 194 -26.48 14.32 -36.73
N THR A 195 -27.17 15.46 -36.91
CA THR A 195 -27.23 16.56 -35.93
C THR A 195 -28.63 17.00 -35.53
N VAL A 196 -29.68 16.59 -36.25
CA VAL A 196 -31.06 17.08 -36.08
C VAL A 196 -32.04 15.94 -36.31
N GLY A 197 -33.06 15.77 -35.48
CA GLY A 197 -34.23 14.95 -35.82
C GLY A 197 -35.23 15.75 -36.65
N SER A 198 -35.94 15.12 -37.59
CA SER A 198 -36.79 15.81 -38.57
C SER A 198 -37.93 16.62 -37.92
N ALA A 199 -38.37 16.25 -36.71
CA ALA A 199 -39.38 16.98 -35.95
C ALA A 199 -38.83 18.19 -35.16
N SER A 200 -37.50 18.33 -35.06
CA SER A 200 -36.85 19.35 -34.23
C SER A 200 -36.69 20.73 -34.91
N SER A 201 -37.42 21.02 -36.00
CA SER A 201 -37.44 22.34 -36.65
C SER A 201 -36.04 22.93 -36.95
N SER A 202 -35.12 22.11 -37.46
CA SER A 202 -33.71 22.47 -37.73
C SER A 202 -32.85 22.82 -36.50
N VAL A 203 -33.33 22.56 -35.28
CA VAL A 203 -32.53 22.70 -34.06
C VAL A 203 -31.52 21.56 -33.97
N HIS A 204 -30.24 21.93 -33.95
CA HIS A 204 -29.13 20.99 -33.85
C HIS A 204 -28.91 20.49 -32.42
N ALA A 205 -28.34 19.29 -32.32
CA ALA A 205 -27.94 18.66 -31.08
C ALA A 205 -27.01 19.54 -30.24
N GLN A 206 -27.02 19.32 -28.93
CA GLN A 206 -26.05 19.91 -28.01
C GLN A 206 -25.41 18.88 -27.10
N ALA A 207 -24.21 19.20 -26.62
CA ALA A 207 -23.48 18.39 -25.66
C ALA A 207 -23.00 19.26 -24.49
N GLY A 208 -23.12 18.76 -23.27
CA GLY A 208 -22.77 19.50 -22.06
C GLY A 208 -23.53 19.03 -20.83
N PHE A 209 -23.66 19.90 -19.83
CA PHE A 209 -24.39 19.61 -18.60
C PHE A 209 -25.15 20.84 -18.11
N ASN A 210 -26.16 20.61 -17.27
CA ASN A 210 -27.03 21.66 -16.75
C ASN A 210 -27.52 21.30 -15.34
N ALA A 211 -27.28 22.18 -14.37
CA ALA A 211 -27.65 21.98 -12.96
C ALA A 211 -29.09 22.37 -12.65
N GLY A 212 -29.85 22.92 -13.60
CA GLY A 212 -31.23 23.34 -13.41
C GLY A 212 -31.40 24.60 -12.54
N ASP A 213 -30.31 25.32 -12.26
CA ASP A 213 -30.31 26.54 -11.42
C ASP A 213 -30.00 27.83 -12.20
N LEU A 214 -30.02 27.73 -13.54
CA LEU A 214 -29.67 28.78 -14.50
C LEU A 214 -28.25 29.37 -14.37
N LYS A 215 -27.43 28.85 -13.46
CA LYS A 215 -26.09 29.35 -13.15
C LYS A 215 -25.01 28.35 -13.54
N ASN A 216 -25.16 27.10 -13.11
CA ASN A 216 -24.17 26.05 -13.28
C ASN A 216 -24.53 25.20 -14.50
N TYR A 217 -23.91 25.52 -15.63
CA TYR A 217 -24.10 24.80 -16.89
C TYR A 217 -22.86 24.94 -17.78
N PHE A 218 -22.72 24.03 -18.74
CA PHE A 218 -21.66 24.09 -19.74
C PHE A 218 -22.17 23.57 -21.07
N LEU A 219 -21.69 24.17 -22.17
CA LEU A 219 -21.89 23.65 -23.53
C LEU A 219 -20.52 23.42 -24.17
N ILE A 220 -20.34 22.23 -24.74
CA ILE A 220 -19.18 21.95 -25.60
C ILE A 220 -19.25 22.86 -26.82
N ASN A 221 -18.10 23.40 -27.22
CA ASN A 221 -17.97 24.21 -28.44
C ASN A 221 -18.57 23.47 -29.65
N LYS A 222 -19.24 24.18 -30.57
CA LYS A 222 -20.05 23.64 -31.70
C LYS A 222 -21.42 23.05 -31.33
N SER A 223 -21.78 22.96 -30.05
CA SER A 223 -23.15 22.65 -29.63
C SER A 223 -24.16 23.62 -30.22
N PHE A 224 -25.36 23.12 -30.54
CA PHE A 224 -26.44 23.90 -31.16
C PHE A 224 -26.13 24.38 -32.59
N THR A 225 -25.18 23.74 -33.27
CA THR A 225 -24.80 24.06 -34.66
C THR A 225 -24.63 22.79 -35.51
N PRO A 226 -24.62 22.88 -36.86
CA PRO A 226 -24.33 21.74 -37.72
C PRO A 226 -22.94 21.12 -37.50
N GLN A 227 -22.02 21.85 -36.86
CA GLN A 227 -20.64 21.41 -36.64
C GLN A 227 -20.51 20.44 -35.46
N ILE A 228 -21.59 20.16 -34.69
CA ILE A 228 -21.55 19.28 -33.52
C ILE A 228 -21.05 17.87 -33.83
N VAL A 229 -21.21 17.36 -35.05
CA VAL A 229 -20.62 16.07 -35.48
C VAL A 229 -19.09 16.05 -35.48
N GLN A 230 -18.45 17.21 -35.52
CA GLN A 230 -16.99 17.32 -35.55
C GLN A 230 -16.35 17.10 -34.17
N ILE A 231 -17.11 17.08 -33.08
CA ILE A 231 -16.56 16.86 -31.73
C ILE A 231 -15.94 15.46 -31.56
N VAL A 232 -16.22 14.53 -32.48
CA VAL A 232 -15.54 13.22 -32.58
C VAL A 232 -14.02 13.37 -32.74
N GLY A 233 -13.56 14.50 -33.29
CA GLY A 233 -12.15 14.88 -33.44
C GLY A 233 -11.64 15.91 -32.42
N ASP A 234 -12.53 16.52 -31.64
CA ASP A 234 -12.17 17.53 -30.63
C ASP A 234 -11.98 16.90 -29.24
N SER A 235 -11.42 17.63 -28.29
CA SER A 235 -11.25 17.19 -26.89
C SER A 235 -10.85 18.35 -25.97
N ASN A 236 -11.23 18.31 -24.69
CA ASN A 236 -10.64 19.16 -23.64
C ASN A 236 -9.52 18.46 -22.83
N VAL A 237 -9.23 17.20 -23.12
CA VAL A 237 -8.23 16.36 -22.42
C VAL A 237 -7.21 15.75 -23.38
N GLN A 238 -7.05 16.35 -24.56
CA GLN A 238 -6.09 15.95 -25.60
C GLN A 238 -6.24 14.48 -26.06
N PHE A 239 -7.44 13.92 -25.96
CA PHE A 239 -7.79 12.60 -26.47
C PHE A 239 -8.98 12.72 -27.44
N PRO A 240 -8.79 12.59 -28.77
CA PRO A 240 -9.82 12.89 -29.76
C PRO A 240 -11.15 12.16 -29.50
N GLY A 241 -12.23 12.92 -29.38
CA GLY A 241 -13.57 12.42 -29.08
C GLY A 241 -13.82 12.17 -27.59
N ARG A 242 -12.92 12.56 -26.68
CA ARG A 242 -13.14 12.48 -25.23
C ARG A 242 -13.23 13.85 -24.59
N PHE A 243 -14.25 14.03 -23.77
CA PHE A 243 -14.43 15.21 -22.93
C PHE A 243 -14.65 14.80 -21.49
N ILE A 244 -14.02 15.50 -20.55
CA ILE A 244 -14.16 15.21 -19.11
C ILE A 244 -14.44 16.52 -18.37
N PHE A 245 -15.43 16.50 -17.49
CA PHE A 245 -15.85 17.67 -16.71
C PHE A 245 -15.90 17.30 -15.23
N SER A 246 -15.33 18.15 -14.38
CA SER A 246 -15.64 18.14 -12.95
C SER A 246 -17.03 18.76 -12.75
N ILE A 247 -17.90 18.04 -12.06
CA ILE A 247 -19.32 18.39 -11.87
C ILE A 247 -19.75 18.30 -10.40
N GLY A 248 -18.81 18.16 -9.45
CA GLY A 248 -19.08 18.04 -8.02
C GLY A 248 -19.14 19.35 -7.22
N GLY A 249 -18.76 20.50 -7.81
CA GLY A 249 -18.67 21.82 -7.14
C GLY A 249 -18.55 22.98 -8.13
N ASP A 250 -18.12 24.18 -7.69
CA ASP A 250 -17.93 25.35 -8.59
C ASP A 250 -17.06 24.97 -9.80
N ILE A 251 -17.49 25.39 -11.00
CA ILE A 251 -16.85 25.10 -12.29
C ILE A 251 -15.54 25.91 -12.38
N ASN A 252 -14.53 25.52 -11.60
CA ASN A 252 -13.19 26.02 -11.79
C ASN A 252 -12.44 24.95 -12.58
N ASP A 253 -12.40 25.14 -13.90
CA ASP A 253 -11.38 24.55 -14.76
C ASP A 253 -10.02 24.70 -14.07
N VAL A 254 -9.39 23.56 -13.79
CA VAL A 254 -8.02 23.38 -13.27
C VAL A 254 -7.37 24.67 -12.76
N GLU A 255 -7.67 25.05 -11.52
CA GLU A 255 -6.87 26.09 -10.86
C GLU A 255 -5.45 25.57 -10.66
N CYS A 256 -4.50 26.27 -11.24
CA CYS A 256 -3.11 26.18 -10.86
C CYS A 256 -2.91 27.08 -9.62
N ASN A 257 -2.29 26.55 -8.56
CA ASN A 257 -2.21 27.09 -7.18
C ASN A 257 -3.17 26.39 -6.18
N THR A 258 -2.81 25.18 -5.78
CA THR A 258 -3.41 24.51 -4.62
C THR A 258 -2.71 24.96 -3.33
N PRO A 259 -3.39 24.90 -2.17
CA PRO A 259 -2.78 25.25 -0.87
C PRO A 259 -1.53 24.43 -0.54
N ASP A 260 -1.43 23.19 -1.05
CA ASP A 260 -0.31 22.30 -0.76
C ASP A 260 0.92 22.52 -1.68
N GLY A 261 0.86 23.50 -2.60
CA GLY A 261 1.98 23.81 -3.50
C GLY A 261 2.19 22.77 -4.61
N LEU A 262 3.45 22.54 -4.99
CA LEU A 262 3.79 21.57 -6.04
C LEU A 262 3.52 20.14 -5.54
N GLN A 263 2.80 19.36 -6.33
CA GLN A 263 2.45 17.97 -6.06
C GLN A 263 2.84 17.07 -7.23
N VAL A 264 2.93 15.76 -7.00
CA VAL A 264 3.25 14.75 -8.03
C VAL A 264 2.23 13.61 -8.05
N ALA A 265 1.87 13.13 -9.23
CA ALA A 265 1.00 11.98 -9.46
C ALA A 265 1.59 11.03 -10.53
N PRO A 266 1.70 9.71 -10.26
CA PRO A 266 1.58 9.10 -8.94
C PRO A 266 2.68 9.66 -8.02
N PHE A 267 2.39 9.82 -6.73
CA PHE A 267 3.36 10.36 -5.76
C PHE A 267 4.43 9.33 -5.33
N ARG A 268 4.34 8.10 -5.85
CA ARG A 268 5.31 7.01 -5.67
C ARG A 268 5.46 6.18 -6.94
N GLY A 269 6.55 5.43 -7.05
CA GLY A 269 6.71 4.46 -8.15
C GLY A 269 7.97 3.59 -8.05
N SER A 270 8.09 2.63 -8.97
CA SER A 270 9.23 1.68 -9.01
C SER A 270 10.55 2.39 -9.30
N PRO A 271 11.69 1.95 -8.72
CA PRO A 271 13.01 2.43 -9.09
C PRO A 271 13.40 2.12 -10.55
N ASP A 272 12.69 1.20 -11.22
CA ASP A 272 12.99 0.80 -12.60
C ASP A 272 12.60 1.86 -13.64
N GLY A 273 11.85 2.90 -13.25
CA GLY A 273 11.39 3.95 -14.17
C GLY A 273 10.52 3.42 -15.33
N GLY A 274 10.45 4.19 -16.41
CA GLY A 274 9.71 3.85 -17.62
C GLY A 274 8.20 4.13 -17.55
N TYR A 275 7.76 4.88 -16.54
CA TYR A 275 6.37 5.34 -16.38
C TYR A 275 6.32 6.87 -16.33
N GLU A 276 5.13 7.40 -16.61
CA GLU A 276 4.86 8.83 -16.63
C GLU A 276 4.52 9.32 -15.21
N ILE A 277 5.05 10.48 -14.84
CA ILE A 277 4.60 11.26 -13.68
C ILE A 277 4.09 12.61 -14.14
N ARG A 278 3.19 13.20 -13.34
CA ARG A 278 2.62 14.52 -13.53
C ARG A 278 2.82 15.38 -12.31
N LEU A 279 3.38 16.56 -12.51
CA LEU A 279 3.55 17.62 -11.52
C LEU A 279 2.46 18.66 -11.68
N TYR A 280 1.83 19.07 -10.59
CA TYR A 280 0.70 20.01 -10.59
C TYR A 280 0.65 20.81 -9.29
N GLY A 281 -0.38 21.65 -9.12
CA GLY A 281 -0.60 22.40 -7.87
C GLY A 281 0.01 23.81 -7.85
N ILE A 282 0.77 24.19 -8.86
CA ILE A 282 1.22 25.58 -9.11
C ILE A 282 1.04 25.95 -10.58
N CYS A 283 1.01 27.25 -10.89
CA CYS A 283 0.97 27.73 -12.27
C CYS A 283 2.34 27.68 -12.96
N PHE A 284 2.35 27.16 -14.17
CA PHE A 284 3.52 27.07 -15.03
C PHE A 284 3.42 28.12 -16.14
N ASN A 285 3.87 29.34 -15.82
CA ASN A 285 3.72 30.52 -16.67
C ASN A 285 4.80 30.63 -17.76
N GLU A 286 5.85 29.81 -17.69
CA GLU A 286 6.90 29.75 -18.70
C GLU A 286 6.71 28.56 -19.63
N THR A 287 7.19 28.67 -20.87
CA THR A 287 7.08 27.58 -21.86
C THR A 287 8.09 26.45 -21.63
N ASN A 288 9.09 26.66 -20.75
CA ASN A 288 10.20 25.72 -20.56
C ASN A 288 10.65 25.67 -19.10
N TYR A 289 10.51 24.51 -18.49
CA TYR A 289 10.99 24.20 -17.15
C TYR A 289 11.99 23.04 -17.19
N ILE A 290 12.94 23.06 -16.27
CA ILE A 290 13.83 21.94 -15.99
C ILE A 290 13.26 21.20 -14.79
N VAL A 291 12.79 19.97 -15.03
CA VAL A 291 12.35 19.06 -13.97
C VAL A 291 13.50 18.11 -13.65
N LYS A 292 13.90 18.06 -12.39
CA LYS A 292 14.89 17.12 -11.89
C LYS A 292 14.25 16.16 -10.90
N LEU A 293 14.53 14.87 -11.06
CA LEU A 293 14.33 13.85 -10.05
C LEU A 293 15.70 13.30 -9.70
N ASP A 294 16.10 13.33 -8.44
CA ASP A 294 17.38 12.75 -8.02
C ASP A 294 18.60 13.35 -8.76
N GLN A 295 18.61 14.68 -8.93
CA GLN A 295 19.58 15.44 -9.74
C GLN A 295 19.61 15.10 -11.24
N GLN A 296 18.85 14.11 -11.69
CA GLN A 296 18.71 13.75 -13.10
C GLN A 296 17.62 14.60 -13.75
N ILE A 297 17.94 15.18 -14.91
CA ILE A 297 16.96 15.93 -15.70
C ILE A 297 16.00 14.93 -16.34
N LEU A 298 14.70 15.09 -16.08
CA LEU A 298 13.67 14.29 -16.70
C LEU A 298 13.53 14.63 -18.18
N THR A 299 13.23 13.62 -18.99
CA THR A 299 13.10 13.76 -20.45
C THR A 299 11.65 13.53 -20.89
N GLY A 300 11.33 13.99 -22.10
CA GLY A 300 9.98 13.85 -22.66
C GLY A 300 8.93 14.65 -21.90
N CYS A 301 9.32 15.75 -21.23
CA CYS A 301 8.38 16.51 -20.44
C CYS A 301 7.42 17.33 -21.33
N ILE A 302 6.13 17.23 -21.06
CA ILE A 302 5.06 18.01 -21.69
C ILE A 302 4.59 19.04 -20.67
N ILE A 303 4.76 20.33 -21.00
CA ILE A 303 4.44 21.44 -20.11
C ILE A 303 3.11 22.06 -20.55
N THR A 304 2.21 22.26 -19.61
CA THR A 304 0.96 23.01 -19.76
C THR A 304 0.90 24.10 -18.68
N PRO A 305 0.03 25.10 -18.79
CA PRO A 305 -0.12 26.14 -17.76
C PRO A 305 -0.44 25.58 -16.36
N THR A 306 -1.00 24.38 -16.28
CA THR A 306 -1.57 23.79 -15.07
C THR A 306 -0.82 22.56 -14.55
N TYR A 307 -0.03 21.91 -15.39
CA TYR A 307 0.75 20.72 -15.02
C TYR A 307 1.96 20.50 -15.93
N ILE A 308 2.95 19.77 -15.43
CA ILE A 308 4.07 19.22 -16.22
C ILE A 308 4.01 17.70 -16.15
N THR A 309 3.99 17.04 -17.29
CA THR A 309 4.08 15.57 -17.39
C THR A 309 5.50 15.19 -17.79
N CYS A 310 6.12 14.15 -17.21
CA CYS A 310 7.48 13.71 -17.53
C CYS A 310 7.62 12.17 -17.43
N MET A 311 8.57 11.58 -18.18
CA MET A 311 8.92 10.17 -18.00
C MET A 311 9.97 10.00 -16.90
N VAL A 312 9.72 9.07 -15.97
CA VAL A 312 10.63 8.74 -14.88
C VAL A 312 11.75 7.81 -15.38
N PRO A 313 13.04 8.15 -15.21
CA PRO A 313 14.15 7.27 -15.50
C PRO A 313 14.33 6.21 -14.41
N MET A 314 15.22 5.24 -14.64
CA MET A 314 15.68 4.38 -13.56
C MET A 314 16.38 5.22 -12.47
N VAL A 315 15.96 5.05 -11.22
CA VAL A 315 16.51 5.76 -10.06
C VAL A 315 17.12 4.77 -9.07
N TYR A 316 18.14 5.21 -8.33
CA TYR A 316 18.90 4.32 -7.45
C TYR A 316 19.15 4.88 -6.04
N ASN A 317 18.86 6.17 -5.82
CA ASN A 317 19.02 6.84 -4.53
C ASN A 317 17.74 6.74 -3.70
N GLY A 318 17.89 6.42 -2.40
CA GLY A 318 16.88 6.57 -1.34
C GLY A 318 15.50 5.89 -1.54
N PRO A 319 14.71 5.77 -0.47
CA PRO A 319 13.29 5.42 -0.55
C PRO A 319 12.40 6.66 -0.81
N THR A 320 12.97 7.86 -0.68
CA THR A 320 12.30 9.14 -0.94
C THR A 320 13.24 10.02 -1.75
N LEU A 321 12.75 10.52 -2.88
CA LEU A 321 13.43 11.38 -3.81
C LEU A 321 12.73 12.73 -3.87
N GLN A 322 13.49 13.80 -4.04
CA GLN A 322 12.90 15.11 -4.26
C GLN A 322 12.80 15.39 -5.77
N ILE A 323 11.62 15.79 -6.20
CA ILE A 323 11.40 16.39 -7.51
C ILE A 323 11.55 17.89 -7.37
N GLN A 324 12.38 18.48 -8.23
CA GLN A 324 12.63 19.91 -8.29
C GLN A 324 12.18 20.44 -9.64
N VAL A 325 11.36 21.48 -9.64
CA VAL A 325 11.03 22.24 -10.84
C VAL A 325 11.77 23.56 -10.80
N SER A 326 12.52 23.85 -11.85
CA SER A 326 13.32 25.07 -11.97
C SER A 326 13.15 25.71 -13.35
N THR A 327 13.43 27.01 -13.47
CA THR A 327 13.49 27.69 -14.77
C THR A 327 14.74 27.23 -15.55
N ILE A 328 14.84 27.58 -16.84
CA ILE A 328 16.06 27.32 -17.64
C ILE A 328 17.30 27.98 -17.02
N ARG A 329 17.14 29.05 -16.23
CA ARG A 329 18.22 29.73 -15.52
C ARG A 329 18.61 29.04 -14.21
N ASN A 330 18.12 27.83 -13.95
CA ASN A 330 18.29 27.08 -12.70
C ASN A 330 17.72 27.79 -11.46
N GLU A 331 16.72 28.65 -11.62
CA GLU A 331 15.99 29.22 -10.48
C GLU A 331 14.94 28.22 -9.99
N LEU A 332 15.02 27.83 -8.71
CA LEU A 332 14.10 26.85 -8.11
C LEU A 332 12.70 27.46 -7.94
N ILE A 333 11.70 26.83 -8.54
CA ILE A 333 10.29 27.24 -8.46
C ILE A 333 9.61 26.55 -7.28
N ALA A 334 9.68 25.22 -7.24
CA ALA A 334 9.06 24.42 -6.20
C ALA A 334 9.65 23.01 -6.14
N THR A 335 9.38 22.33 -5.03
CA THR A 335 9.80 20.95 -4.80
C THR A 335 8.65 20.11 -4.27
N THR A 336 8.64 18.83 -4.60
CA THR A 336 7.73 17.83 -4.03
C THR A 336 8.47 16.52 -3.81
N ASP A 337 8.05 15.76 -2.82
CA ASP A 337 8.62 14.44 -2.55
C ASP A 337 7.99 13.37 -3.45
N PHE A 338 8.79 12.39 -3.85
CA PHE A 338 8.42 11.24 -4.64
C PHE A 338 8.96 9.98 -3.97
N PHE A 339 8.09 9.03 -3.65
CA PHE A 339 8.49 7.83 -2.91
C PHE A 339 8.87 6.69 -3.87
N VAL A 340 9.99 6.03 -3.60
CA VAL A 340 10.47 4.90 -4.39
C VAL A 340 10.01 3.61 -3.73
N ASP A 341 9.19 2.84 -4.46
CA ASP A 341 8.68 1.55 -4.03
C ASP A 341 9.56 0.43 -4.58
N ILE A 342 10.36 -0.21 -3.72
CA ILE A 342 11.18 -1.37 -4.11
C ILE A 342 10.38 -2.64 -3.84
N PRO A 343 9.88 -3.33 -4.89
CA PRO A 343 9.15 -4.59 -4.69
C PRO A 343 10.06 -5.62 -4.01
N GLU A 344 9.52 -6.30 -3.00
CA GLU A 344 10.19 -7.45 -2.38
C GLU A 344 10.34 -8.60 -3.41
N ASP A 345 11.46 -9.36 -3.35
CA ASP A 345 11.67 -10.53 -4.20
C ASP A 345 10.62 -11.61 -3.89
N ASN A 346 9.76 -11.87 -4.86
CA ASN A 346 8.67 -12.85 -4.84
C ASN A 346 8.87 -13.93 -5.92
N SER A 347 10.10 -14.13 -6.39
CA SER A 347 10.43 -15.06 -7.49
C SER A 347 10.06 -16.51 -7.20
N GLU A 348 9.92 -16.90 -5.93
CA GLU A 348 9.39 -18.21 -5.52
C GLU A 348 7.99 -18.49 -6.08
N LEU A 349 7.22 -17.48 -6.49
CA LEU A 349 5.94 -17.67 -7.17
C LEU A 349 6.10 -18.33 -8.55
N LEU A 350 7.22 -18.11 -9.23
CA LEU A 350 7.42 -18.57 -10.61
C LEU A 350 8.57 -19.58 -10.75
N ILE A 351 9.53 -19.61 -9.83
CA ILE A 351 10.80 -20.36 -9.98
C ILE A 351 10.81 -21.59 -9.05
N GLN A 352 11.18 -22.74 -9.60
CA GLN A 352 11.15 -24.08 -9.02
C GLN A 352 12.36 -24.37 -8.11
N SER A 353 13.54 -23.88 -8.48
CA SER A 353 14.81 -24.12 -7.78
C SER A 353 15.38 -22.82 -7.24
N SER A 354 15.66 -22.82 -5.92
CA SER A 354 16.27 -21.73 -5.17
C SER A 354 17.76 -21.57 -5.44
N ASN A 355 18.20 -21.71 -6.69
CA ASN A 355 19.46 -21.15 -7.16
C ASN A 355 19.17 -19.70 -7.58
N THR A 356 19.21 -18.67 -6.75
CA THR A 356 19.78 -18.51 -5.42
C THR A 356 19.22 -17.16 -4.94
N TYR A 357 18.57 -17.13 -3.78
CA TYR A 357 18.05 -15.91 -3.15
C TYR A 357 19.16 -14.85 -3.04
N ASP A 358 18.95 -13.67 -3.63
CA ASP A 358 19.96 -12.59 -3.69
C ASP A 358 21.39 -13.09 -3.95
N SER A 359 21.53 -14.13 -4.78
CA SER A 359 22.78 -14.88 -4.90
C SER A 359 23.95 -13.96 -5.19
N PHE A 360 25.02 -14.18 -4.45
CA PHE A 360 26.35 -13.90 -4.95
C PHE A 360 26.65 -14.93 -6.04
N ILE A 361 26.62 -14.49 -7.30
CA ILE A 361 27.06 -15.33 -8.40
C ILE A 361 28.49 -14.88 -8.72
N GLU A 362 29.47 -15.69 -8.29
CA GLU A 362 30.81 -15.63 -8.85
C GLU A 362 30.72 -16.09 -10.30
N MET A 363 31.01 -15.19 -11.25
CA MET A 363 30.88 -15.49 -12.67
C MET A 363 32.24 -15.55 -13.36
N GLY A 364 32.58 -16.74 -13.86
CA GLY A 364 33.65 -16.97 -14.83
C GLY A 364 33.19 -16.73 -16.28
N GLN A 365 34.15 -16.65 -17.21
CA GLN A 365 33.90 -16.31 -18.62
C GLN A 365 32.91 -17.24 -19.35
N ASN A 366 32.70 -18.47 -18.86
CA ASN A 366 31.83 -19.48 -19.47
C ASN A 366 30.57 -19.80 -18.65
N ASP A 367 30.30 -19.07 -17.57
CA ASP A 367 29.20 -19.39 -16.66
C ASP A 367 27.83 -18.89 -17.17
N SER A 368 26.76 -19.56 -16.74
CA SER A 368 25.38 -19.16 -17.05
C SER A 368 24.47 -19.28 -15.84
N ILE A 369 23.60 -18.29 -15.64
CA ILE A 369 22.48 -18.38 -14.71
C ILE A 369 21.39 -19.23 -15.35
N ILE A 370 20.87 -20.20 -14.63
CA ILE A 370 19.80 -21.08 -15.08
C ILE A 370 18.64 -20.97 -14.09
N LEU A 371 17.52 -20.40 -14.53
CA LEU A 371 16.28 -20.31 -13.76
C LEU A 371 15.29 -21.34 -14.27
N GLN A 372 14.79 -22.20 -13.40
CA GLN A 372 13.76 -23.20 -13.75
C GLN A 372 12.40 -22.72 -13.28
N PHE A 373 11.40 -22.71 -14.15
CA PHE A 373 10.06 -22.25 -13.80
C PHE A 373 9.20 -23.38 -13.25
N LYS A 374 8.35 -23.04 -12.28
CA LYS A 374 7.26 -23.90 -11.82
C LYS A 374 6.33 -24.22 -12.98
N LYS A 375 5.72 -25.40 -12.92
CA LYS A 375 4.62 -25.80 -13.80
C LYS A 375 3.35 -25.84 -12.96
N ASP A 376 2.72 -24.69 -12.80
CA ASP A 376 1.50 -24.52 -12.01
C ASP A 376 0.48 -23.69 -12.79
N PHE A 377 -0.67 -23.40 -12.18
CA PHE A 377 -1.72 -22.64 -12.83
C PHE A 377 -1.24 -21.26 -13.32
N VAL A 378 -0.37 -20.58 -12.56
CA VAL A 378 0.10 -19.23 -12.86
C VAL A 378 1.01 -19.23 -14.09
N THR A 379 2.01 -20.11 -14.13
CA THR A 379 2.95 -20.17 -15.26
C THR A 379 2.35 -20.81 -16.52
N ASN A 380 1.29 -21.61 -16.40
CA ASN A 380 0.59 -22.24 -17.52
C ASN A 380 -0.40 -21.30 -18.22
N ASN A 381 -1.13 -20.46 -17.48
CA ASN A 381 -2.29 -19.74 -18.04
C ASN A 381 -2.02 -18.26 -18.38
N ASN A 382 -0.76 -17.80 -18.23
CA ASN A 382 -0.39 -16.40 -18.43
C ASN A 382 0.77 -16.24 -19.42
N MET A 383 0.76 -15.10 -20.13
CA MET A 383 1.87 -14.66 -20.97
C MET A 383 2.65 -13.54 -20.28
N PHE A 384 3.98 -13.61 -20.34
CA PHE A 384 4.90 -12.72 -19.62
C PHE A 384 5.87 -11.97 -20.55
N THR A 385 6.17 -10.71 -20.24
CA THR A 385 7.39 -10.02 -20.68
C THR A 385 8.48 -10.33 -19.68
N ILE A 386 9.68 -10.63 -20.13
CA ILE A 386 10.85 -10.79 -19.25
C ILE A 386 11.80 -9.64 -19.55
N GLU A 387 12.05 -8.80 -18.55
CA GLU A 387 12.97 -7.68 -18.64
C GLU A 387 14.15 -7.89 -17.68
N LEU A 388 15.37 -7.70 -18.19
CA LEU A 388 16.59 -7.65 -17.41
C LEU A 388 16.96 -6.19 -17.17
N HIS A 389 16.91 -5.79 -15.91
CA HIS A 389 17.38 -4.51 -15.39
C HIS A 389 18.72 -4.74 -14.71
N TYR A 390 19.69 -3.87 -14.92
CA TYR A 390 20.97 -3.98 -14.25
C TYR A 390 21.66 -2.64 -14.05
N TYR A 391 22.44 -2.55 -12.99
CA TYR A 391 23.16 -1.35 -12.59
C TYR A 391 24.66 -1.64 -12.68
N ASP A 392 25.34 -1.05 -13.66
CA ASP A 392 26.80 -1.14 -13.78
C ASP A 392 27.43 -0.25 -12.72
N THR A 393 28.23 -0.82 -11.82
CA THR A 393 28.93 -0.05 -10.80
C THR A 393 30.44 -0.20 -10.92
N ILE A 394 31.14 0.90 -10.64
CA ILE A 394 32.60 0.97 -10.61
C ILE A 394 33.01 1.40 -9.21
N PHE A 395 33.83 0.57 -8.57
CA PHE A 395 34.47 0.89 -7.30
C PHE A 395 35.95 1.19 -7.51
N THR A 396 36.46 2.21 -6.82
CA THR A 396 37.90 2.47 -6.78
C THR A 396 38.66 1.35 -6.05
N GLU A 397 39.99 1.38 -6.13
CA GLU A 397 40.84 0.50 -5.32
C GLU A 397 40.63 0.69 -3.80
N ASN A 398 40.14 1.85 -3.39
CA ASN A 398 39.78 2.17 -2.00
C ASN A 398 38.31 1.87 -1.67
N TYR A 399 37.62 1.10 -2.51
CA TYR A 399 36.26 0.66 -2.24
C TYR A 399 35.22 1.80 -2.20
N GLU A 400 35.51 2.92 -2.85
CA GLU A 400 34.56 4.01 -3.01
C GLU A 400 33.77 3.83 -4.30
N LEU A 401 32.45 3.99 -4.23
CA LEU A 401 31.57 3.93 -5.39
C LEU A 401 31.79 5.19 -6.26
N VAL A 402 32.29 4.99 -7.48
CA VAL A 402 32.59 6.07 -8.44
C VAL A 402 31.37 6.44 -9.27
N SER A 403 30.68 5.44 -9.79
CA SER A 403 29.55 5.64 -10.71
C SER A 403 28.59 4.47 -10.69
N ILE A 404 27.32 4.76 -10.97
CA ILE A 404 26.28 3.79 -11.26
C ILE A 404 25.67 4.13 -12.62
N VAL A 405 25.63 3.18 -13.54
CA VAL A 405 24.97 3.33 -14.84
C VAL A 405 23.82 2.32 -14.92
N PRO A 406 22.55 2.78 -14.81
CA PRO A 406 21.40 1.91 -14.96
C PRO A 406 21.20 1.50 -16.43
N ARG A 407 20.80 0.24 -16.64
CA ARG A 407 20.51 -0.32 -17.95
C ARG A 407 19.32 -1.26 -17.91
N GLN A 408 18.62 -1.35 -19.03
CA GLN A 408 17.47 -2.21 -19.20
C GLN A 408 17.55 -2.93 -20.55
N ARG A 409 17.09 -4.19 -20.58
CA ARG A 409 16.95 -4.99 -21.80
C ARG A 409 15.73 -5.89 -21.70
N VAL A 410 14.88 -5.86 -22.72
CA VAL A 410 13.79 -6.83 -22.85
C VAL A 410 14.36 -8.14 -23.40
N LEU A 411 14.26 -9.23 -22.63
CA LEU A 411 14.69 -10.58 -23.03
C LEU A 411 13.59 -11.28 -23.84
N TYR A 412 12.35 -11.18 -23.37
CA TYR A 412 11.18 -11.74 -24.05
C TYR A 412 10.04 -10.72 -23.99
N GLN A 413 9.38 -10.49 -25.12
CA GLN A 413 8.22 -9.58 -25.19
C GLN A 413 6.89 -10.27 -24.88
N SER A 414 6.81 -11.60 -25.02
CA SER A 414 5.62 -12.39 -24.70
C SER A 414 6.01 -13.87 -24.66
N VAL A 415 5.98 -14.48 -23.49
CA VAL A 415 6.34 -15.90 -23.29
C VAL A 415 5.49 -16.57 -22.22
N ASN A 416 5.08 -17.80 -22.46
CA ASN A 416 4.46 -18.66 -21.45
C ASN A 416 5.57 -19.36 -20.65
N LEU A 417 5.65 -19.12 -19.34
CA LEU A 417 6.77 -19.60 -18.52
C LEU A 417 6.79 -21.11 -18.35
N SER A 418 5.62 -21.76 -18.29
CA SER A 418 5.55 -23.23 -18.21
C SER A 418 6.08 -23.89 -19.49
N SER A 419 5.81 -23.27 -20.65
CA SER A 419 6.33 -23.70 -21.95
C SER A 419 7.83 -23.43 -22.09
N LEU A 420 8.30 -22.29 -21.59
CA LEU A 420 9.74 -21.96 -21.56
C LEU A 420 10.52 -22.95 -20.69
N ALA A 421 9.94 -23.36 -19.56
CA ALA A 421 10.46 -24.27 -18.53
C ALA A 421 11.77 -23.81 -17.85
N THR A 422 12.74 -23.30 -18.61
CA THR A 422 14.03 -22.85 -18.12
C THR A 422 14.48 -21.58 -18.87
N LEU A 423 14.98 -20.58 -18.15
CA LEU A 423 15.65 -19.41 -18.69
C LEU A 423 17.16 -19.49 -18.41
N THR A 424 17.97 -19.46 -19.46
CA THR A 424 19.43 -19.43 -19.35
C THR A 424 19.97 -18.05 -19.75
N ILE A 425 20.71 -17.40 -18.84
CA ILE A 425 21.37 -16.11 -19.07
C ILE A 425 22.87 -16.33 -19.02
N ARG A 426 23.56 -16.12 -20.14
CA ARG A 426 25.02 -16.33 -20.23
C ARG A 426 25.77 -15.11 -19.75
N TYR A 427 26.88 -15.34 -19.04
CA TYR A 427 27.78 -14.30 -18.52
C TYR A 427 28.18 -13.26 -19.57
N ARG A 428 28.63 -13.71 -20.76
CA ARG A 428 29.04 -12.80 -21.86
C ARG A 428 27.91 -11.84 -22.28
N ASP A 429 26.66 -12.29 -22.21
CA ASP A 429 25.51 -11.50 -22.67
C ASP A 429 25.16 -10.39 -21.66
N ILE A 430 25.69 -10.46 -20.43
CA ILE A 430 25.57 -9.45 -19.37
C ILE A 430 26.72 -8.42 -19.48
N PHE A 431 27.97 -8.88 -19.70
CA PHE A 431 29.16 -8.02 -19.68
C PHE A 431 29.63 -7.47 -21.05
N GLU A 432 29.29 -8.07 -22.21
CA GLU A 432 29.56 -7.45 -23.53
C GLU A 432 28.75 -6.17 -23.77
N LEU A 433 27.65 -6.00 -23.03
CA LEU A 433 26.84 -4.80 -23.07
C LEU A 433 27.58 -3.63 -22.39
N ALA A 434 28.40 -3.88 -21.37
CA ALA A 434 29.23 -2.89 -20.68
C ALA A 434 30.53 -2.61 -21.45
N LYS A 435 30.44 -1.91 -22.59
CA LYS A 435 31.62 -1.40 -23.33
C LYS A 435 32.36 -0.32 -22.51
N THR A 436 33.18 -0.72 -21.56
CA THR A 436 34.23 0.13 -20.97
C THR A 436 35.54 -0.64 -21.00
N GLN A 437 36.61 0.04 -21.40
CA GLN A 437 37.95 -0.51 -21.53
C GLN A 437 38.34 -1.32 -20.28
N ASP A 438 38.95 -2.50 -20.50
CA ASP A 438 39.64 -3.29 -19.48
C ASP A 438 40.78 -2.44 -18.87
N ASN A 439 40.46 -1.53 -17.97
CA ASN A 439 41.45 -1.03 -17.03
C ASN A 439 41.57 -2.10 -15.94
N MET A 440 42.63 -2.90 -16.06
CA MET A 440 43.03 -3.90 -15.09
C MET A 440 43.28 -3.21 -13.73
N GLY A 441 42.30 -3.28 -12.81
CA GLY A 441 42.44 -2.72 -11.45
C GLY A 441 41.15 -2.72 -10.61
N ASP A 442 40.00 -2.48 -11.24
CA ASP A 442 38.75 -2.11 -10.55
C ASP A 442 37.78 -3.29 -10.32
N LEU A 443 37.09 -3.30 -9.16
CA LEU A 443 36.01 -4.25 -8.87
C LEU A 443 34.73 -3.81 -9.61
N GLN A 444 34.22 -4.67 -10.49
CA GLN A 444 32.93 -4.48 -11.15
C GLN A 444 31.84 -5.32 -10.48
N VAL A 445 30.78 -4.64 -10.04
CA VAL A 445 29.62 -5.26 -9.40
C VAL A 445 28.37 -4.84 -10.15
N GLN A 446 27.53 -5.81 -10.48
CA GLN A 446 26.26 -5.57 -11.16
C GLN A 446 25.13 -6.14 -10.33
N LEU A 447 24.20 -5.28 -9.93
CA LEU A 447 22.89 -5.74 -9.45
C LEU A 447 22.06 -6.11 -10.68
N LEU A 448 21.68 -7.38 -10.78
CA LEU A 448 20.81 -7.93 -11.80
C LEU A 448 19.40 -8.06 -11.21
N LYS A 449 18.40 -7.55 -11.93
CA LYS A 449 16.99 -7.70 -11.60
C LYS A 449 16.24 -8.19 -12.81
N LEU A 450 15.64 -9.36 -12.72
CA LEU A 450 14.68 -9.85 -13.71
C LEU A 450 13.28 -9.50 -13.28
N THR A 451 12.54 -8.88 -14.18
CA THR A 451 11.14 -8.49 -13.99
C THR A 451 10.27 -9.26 -14.98
N PHE A 452 9.33 -10.06 -14.47
CA PHE A 452 8.40 -10.88 -15.23
C PHE A 452 7.02 -10.22 -15.24
N LYS A 453 6.65 -9.56 -16.35
CA LYS A 453 5.40 -8.78 -16.46
C LYS A 453 4.28 -9.53 -17.14
N ILE A 454 3.14 -9.74 -16.49
CA ILE A 454 1.99 -10.37 -17.16
C ILE A 454 1.36 -9.42 -18.19
N ILE A 455 1.14 -9.90 -19.41
CA ILE A 455 0.66 -9.11 -20.56
C ILE A 455 -0.77 -9.51 -20.98
N SER A 456 -1.12 -10.79 -20.81
CA SER A 456 -2.42 -11.34 -21.20
C SER A 456 -2.77 -12.49 -20.25
N MET A 457 -3.91 -12.37 -19.56
CA MET A 457 -4.46 -13.43 -18.72
C MET A 457 -5.49 -14.24 -19.52
N SER A 458 -5.27 -15.55 -19.63
CA SER A 458 -6.25 -16.47 -20.22
C SER A 458 -7.19 -16.92 -19.09
N THR A 459 -8.45 -16.48 -19.15
CA THR A 459 -9.62 -16.81 -18.29
C THR A 459 -9.74 -16.12 -16.92
N VAL A 460 -11.00 -15.88 -16.56
CA VAL A 460 -11.55 -15.02 -15.49
C VAL A 460 -10.88 -15.26 -14.13
N ILE A 461 -10.01 -14.35 -13.75
CA ILE A 461 -9.74 -13.98 -12.36
C ILE A 461 -10.15 -12.51 -12.26
N PRO A 462 -10.87 -12.07 -11.22
CA PRO A 462 -11.18 -10.66 -11.04
C PRO A 462 -9.90 -9.84 -11.08
N MET A 463 -10.02 -8.70 -11.73
CA MET A 463 -8.92 -7.77 -11.94
C MET A 463 -8.42 -6.97 -10.71
N PRO A 464 -8.79 -7.17 -9.40
CA PRO A 464 -8.13 -6.43 -8.31
C PRO A 464 -6.63 -6.73 -8.15
N LEU A 465 -6.10 -7.78 -8.78
CA LEU A 465 -4.70 -8.21 -8.63
C LEU A 465 -3.84 -7.96 -9.88
N ALA A 466 -4.39 -7.39 -10.96
CA ALA A 466 -3.68 -7.28 -12.24
C ALA A 466 -2.46 -6.34 -12.18
N TRP A 467 -2.51 -5.28 -11.38
CA TRP A 467 -1.38 -4.37 -11.19
C TRP A 467 -0.27 -4.99 -10.32
N LEU A 468 -0.66 -5.87 -9.38
CA LEU A 468 0.23 -6.59 -8.49
C LEU A 468 1.04 -7.71 -9.15
N TYR A 469 0.55 -8.18 -10.30
CA TYR A 469 1.21 -9.16 -11.14
C TYR A 469 1.72 -8.60 -12.47
N ARG A 470 1.77 -7.28 -12.63
CA ARG A 470 2.52 -6.72 -13.75
C ARG A 470 4.02 -6.95 -13.62
N ALA A 471 4.54 -7.50 -12.52
CA ALA A 471 5.96 -7.76 -12.34
C ALA A 471 6.20 -8.72 -11.16
N VAL A 472 6.61 -9.97 -11.41
CA VAL A 472 7.37 -10.76 -10.42
C VAL A 472 8.83 -10.37 -10.57
N THR A 473 9.55 -10.19 -9.46
CA THR A 473 10.95 -9.75 -9.49
C THR A 473 11.88 -10.77 -8.87
N TRP A 474 12.95 -11.09 -9.59
CA TRP A 474 14.09 -11.85 -9.08
C TRP A 474 15.31 -10.95 -9.08
N THR A 475 16.02 -10.86 -7.95
CA THR A 475 17.25 -10.09 -7.85
C THR A 475 18.45 -10.96 -7.53
N ALA A 476 19.58 -10.68 -8.19
CA ALA A 476 20.87 -11.28 -7.89
C ALA A 476 21.99 -10.27 -8.10
N ILE A 477 23.16 -10.55 -7.53
CA ILE A 477 24.32 -9.67 -7.70
C ILE A 477 25.47 -10.46 -8.29
N ALA A 478 25.92 -10.01 -9.45
CA ALA A 478 27.05 -10.56 -10.16
C ALA A 478 28.31 -9.75 -9.84
N VAL A 479 29.40 -10.43 -9.50
CA VAL A 479 30.69 -9.79 -9.21
C VAL A 479 31.75 -10.36 -10.15
N LYS A 480 32.49 -9.46 -10.83
CA LYS A 480 33.56 -9.81 -11.75
C LYS A 480 34.92 -9.55 -11.09
N GLN A 481 35.74 -10.60 -11.00
CA GLN A 481 37.05 -10.72 -10.33
C GLN A 481 37.03 -10.88 -8.80
N THR A 482 37.59 -12.00 -8.32
CA THR A 482 37.27 -12.51 -6.98
C THR A 482 38.50 -12.82 -6.11
N ARG A 483 39.63 -13.22 -6.70
CA ARG A 483 40.72 -13.86 -5.94
C ARG A 483 41.62 -12.92 -5.14
N THR A 484 41.73 -11.65 -5.54
CA THR A 484 42.59 -10.66 -4.86
C THR A 484 41.80 -9.70 -3.96
N PHE A 485 40.46 -9.79 -3.95
CA PHE A 485 39.60 -8.85 -3.23
C PHE A 485 39.86 -8.85 -1.73
N CYS A 486 39.95 -10.04 -1.12
CA CYS A 486 40.27 -10.17 0.30
C CYS A 486 41.67 -9.65 0.63
N ALA A 487 42.68 -9.98 -0.19
CA ALA A 487 44.05 -9.54 0.03
C ALA A 487 44.20 -8.00 -0.06
N LYS A 488 43.48 -7.36 -1.00
CA LYS A 488 43.42 -5.90 -1.10
C LYS A 488 42.76 -5.28 0.14
N TRP A 489 41.66 -5.85 0.62
CA TRP A 489 41.00 -5.39 1.85
C TRP A 489 41.89 -5.55 3.08
N GLU A 490 42.59 -6.69 3.21
CA GLU A 490 43.54 -6.93 4.30
C GLU A 490 44.66 -5.88 4.33
N ALA A 491 45.16 -5.46 3.17
CA ALA A 491 46.19 -4.42 3.08
C ALA A 491 45.72 -3.04 3.58
N GLN A 492 44.40 -2.79 3.59
CA GLN A 492 43.80 -1.53 4.05
C GLN A 492 43.40 -1.55 5.53
N LEU A 493 43.41 -2.70 6.20
CA LEU A 493 43.07 -2.83 7.62
C LEU A 493 43.69 -1.77 8.54
N PRO A 494 44.97 -1.36 8.38
CA PRO A 494 45.58 -0.34 9.23
C PRO A 494 44.95 1.06 9.11
N GLN A 495 44.23 1.33 8.03
CA GLN A 495 43.61 2.63 7.74
C GLN A 495 42.13 2.68 8.12
N LEU A 496 41.51 1.54 8.41
CA LEU A 496 40.09 1.46 8.73
C LEU A 496 39.82 1.86 10.20
N PRO A 497 38.72 2.60 10.48
CA PRO A 497 38.32 2.89 11.86
C PRO A 497 38.07 1.61 12.66
N PRO A 498 38.36 1.60 13.98
CA PRO A 498 38.11 0.42 14.82
C PRO A 498 36.60 0.13 14.92
N PRO A 499 36.19 -1.14 15.11
CA PRO A 499 34.78 -1.56 15.16
C PRO A 499 33.95 -0.81 16.21
N SER A 500 34.57 -0.45 17.34
CA SER A 500 33.92 0.31 18.42
C SER A 500 33.34 1.65 17.96
N THR A 501 33.87 2.23 16.87
CA THR A 501 33.33 3.44 16.24
C THR A 501 31.90 3.25 15.73
N TYR A 502 31.56 2.05 15.27
CA TYR A 502 30.28 1.73 14.66
C TYR A 502 29.33 0.98 15.61
N GLN A 503 29.87 0.21 16.55
CA GLN A 503 29.07 -0.58 17.50
C GLN A 503 28.13 0.28 18.36
N SER A 504 28.49 1.53 18.66
CA SER A 504 27.63 2.48 19.37
C SER A 504 26.49 3.06 18.52
N GLN A 505 26.52 2.84 17.21
CA GLN A 505 25.56 3.38 16.24
C GLN A 505 24.53 2.33 15.77
N VAL A 506 24.54 1.13 16.35
CA VAL A 506 23.63 0.04 15.98
C VAL A 506 22.96 -0.53 17.22
N PRO A 507 21.74 -1.07 17.10
CA PRO A 507 21.05 -1.69 18.22
C PRO A 507 21.72 -3.00 18.65
N GLN A 508 21.57 -3.37 19.92
CA GLN A 508 22.00 -4.67 20.41
C GLN A 508 21.06 -5.78 19.93
N CYS A 509 21.60 -6.99 19.74
CA CYS A 509 20.81 -8.14 19.34
C CYS A 509 19.95 -8.66 20.50
N PRO A 510 18.66 -8.97 20.27
CA PRO A 510 17.86 -9.69 21.25
C PRO A 510 18.46 -11.07 21.57
N CYS A 511 18.45 -11.48 22.85
CA CYS A 511 18.96 -12.79 23.26
C CYS A 511 18.16 -13.97 22.71
N ARG A 512 16.85 -13.78 22.55
CA ARG A 512 15.92 -14.81 22.12
C ARG A 512 14.87 -14.25 21.18
N VAL A 513 14.54 -15.01 20.15
CA VAL A 513 13.38 -14.79 19.28
C VAL A 513 12.39 -15.92 19.54
N PRO A 514 11.23 -15.64 20.14
CA PRO A 514 10.20 -16.65 20.36
C PRO A 514 9.59 -17.12 19.03
N ALA A 515 9.34 -18.42 18.94
CA ALA A 515 8.64 -19.02 17.81
C ALA A 515 7.14 -18.70 17.92
N THR A 516 6.52 -18.33 16.79
CA THR A 516 5.09 -18.13 16.64
C THR A 516 4.44 -19.40 16.05
N GLY A 517 3.58 -20.08 16.82
CA GLY A 517 2.84 -21.27 16.36
C GLY A 517 3.70 -22.50 16.06
N GLN A 518 3.35 -23.28 15.02
CA GLN A 518 4.04 -24.52 14.61
C GLN A 518 5.48 -24.28 14.08
N ASN A 519 6.42 -23.92 14.97
CA ASN A 519 7.85 -23.73 14.69
C ASN A 519 8.20 -22.64 13.65
N ARG A 520 7.39 -21.58 13.50
CA ARG A 520 7.70 -20.48 12.59
C ARG A 520 8.14 -19.23 13.35
N PHE A 521 9.26 -18.63 13.00
CA PHE A 521 9.74 -17.38 13.59
C PHE A 521 9.07 -16.16 12.90
N PRO A 522 8.86 -15.02 13.58
CA PRO A 522 8.20 -13.86 12.98
C PRO A 522 9.05 -13.22 11.87
N LEU A 523 8.44 -12.65 10.83
CA LEU A 523 9.16 -11.96 9.73
C LEU A 523 9.80 -10.62 10.16
N THR A 524 9.30 -10.02 11.23
CA THR A 524 9.89 -8.85 11.89
C THR A 524 9.83 -9.03 13.40
N PHE A 525 10.88 -8.62 14.12
CA PHE A 525 10.95 -8.75 15.57
C PHE A 525 11.71 -7.56 16.17
N ASN A 526 11.09 -6.81 17.08
CA ASN A 526 11.70 -5.63 17.73
C ASN A 526 12.37 -4.64 16.74
N ASN A 527 11.66 -4.33 15.65
CA ASN A 527 12.15 -3.52 14.50
C ASN A 527 13.33 -4.11 13.73
N PHE A 528 13.74 -5.35 14.04
CA PHE A 528 14.60 -6.11 13.16
C PHE A 528 13.77 -6.77 12.06
N GLN A 529 14.29 -6.78 10.85
CA GLN A 529 13.70 -7.44 9.70
C GLN A 529 14.40 -8.78 9.46
N THR A 530 13.66 -9.80 9.04
CA THR A 530 14.30 -11.08 8.68
C THR A 530 15.31 -10.87 7.56
N ASP A 531 16.49 -11.50 7.72
CA ASP A 531 17.52 -11.53 6.70
C ASP A 531 17.05 -12.39 5.51
N SER A 532 16.99 -11.81 4.30
CA SER A 532 16.62 -12.55 3.08
C SER A 532 17.54 -13.75 2.80
N PHE A 533 18.79 -13.71 3.28
CA PHE A 533 19.80 -14.75 3.07
C PHE A 533 19.79 -15.83 4.15
N CYS A 534 19.03 -15.65 5.23
CA CYS A 534 18.90 -16.59 6.34
C CYS A 534 17.52 -16.42 6.98
N ASN A 535 16.50 -16.99 6.33
CA ASN A 535 15.09 -16.79 6.65
C ASN A 535 14.45 -18.14 6.99
N ALA A 536 13.87 -18.25 8.20
CA ALA A 536 13.22 -19.48 8.68
C ALA A 536 12.09 -19.99 7.78
N HIS A 537 11.46 -19.12 6.99
CA HIS A 537 10.36 -19.46 6.08
C HIS A 537 10.83 -19.98 4.72
N LYS A 538 12.14 -19.88 4.43
CA LYS A 538 12.73 -20.23 3.14
C LYS A 538 13.70 -21.39 3.28
N GLN A 539 13.54 -22.41 2.43
CA GLN A 539 14.42 -23.58 2.41
C GLN A 539 15.83 -23.23 1.93
N ASN A 540 16.85 -23.89 2.51
CA ASN A 540 18.26 -23.76 2.15
C ASN A 540 18.84 -22.34 2.26
N THR A 541 18.25 -21.51 3.11
CA THR A 541 18.81 -20.22 3.50
C THR A 541 19.82 -20.43 4.65
N CYS A 542 20.67 -19.45 4.96
CA CYS A 542 21.75 -19.50 5.97
C CYS A 542 23.08 -20.16 5.55
N GLN A 543 23.37 -20.31 4.26
CA GLN A 543 24.65 -20.90 3.80
C GLN A 543 25.89 -20.14 4.33
N SER A 544 25.82 -18.81 4.36
CA SER A 544 26.88 -17.94 4.89
C SER A 544 27.00 -18.00 6.43
N ASN A 545 25.92 -18.39 7.12
CA ASN A 545 25.80 -18.46 8.58
C ASN A 545 25.53 -19.91 9.02
N THR A 546 26.43 -20.81 8.63
CA THR A 546 26.28 -22.26 8.83
C THR A 546 26.14 -22.59 10.32
N GLY A 547 24.96 -23.07 10.74
CA GLY A 547 24.60 -23.30 12.14
C GLY A 547 23.44 -22.42 12.64
N ALA A 548 23.16 -21.31 11.97
CA ALA A 548 21.93 -20.54 12.15
C ALA A 548 20.76 -21.20 11.40
N SER A 549 19.56 -21.09 11.97
CA SER A 549 18.31 -21.42 11.28
C SER A 549 17.65 -20.18 10.67
N HIS A 550 17.93 -19.00 11.22
CA HIS A 550 17.44 -17.71 10.71
C HIS A 550 18.26 -16.56 11.30
N CYS A 551 18.25 -15.41 10.63
CA CYS A 551 18.84 -14.18 11.09
C CYS A 551 17.89 -13.00 10.90
N TYR A 552 18.14 -11.94 11.64
CA TYR A 552 17.47 -10.66 11.55
C TYR A 552 18.48 -9.53 11.38
N ARG A 553 18.10 -8.43 10.73
CA ARG A 553 18.91 -7.24 10.54
C ARG A 553 18.22 -5.99 11.05
N ARG A 554 19.00 -5.02 11.51
CA ARG A 554 18.51 -3.68 11.85
C ARG A 554 19.61 -2.64 11.71
N SER A 555 19.21 -1.41 11.41
CA SER A 555 20.05 -0.22 11.54
C SER A 555 19.24 0.94 12.10
N PHE A 556 19.89 1.89 12.79
CA PHE A 556 19.31 3.18 13.13
C PHE A 556 19.39 4.17 11.97
N ASN A 557 20.42 4.03 11.12
CA ASN A 557 20.63 4.86 9.94
C ASN A 557 20.75 3.97 8.70
N PRO A 558 19.78 3.99 7.79
CA PRO A 558 19.78 3.13 6.61
C PRO A 558 20.93 3.35 5.62
N THR A 559 21.69 4.45 5.73
CA THR A 559 22.92 4.68 4.98
C THR A 559 24.20 4.43 5.79
N GLY A 560 24.06 4.03 7.05
CA GLY A 560 25.13 3.83 8.02
C GLY A 560 25.31 2.34 8.39
N PRO A 561 25.99 2.08 9.52
CA PRO A 561 26.20 0.72 9.98
C PRO A 561 24.88 0.05 10.40
N GLY A 562 24.82 -1.26 10.27
CA GLY A 562 23.74 -2.12 10.73
C GLY A 562 24.28 -3.28 11.56
N VAL A 563 23.37 -4.12 12.03
CA VAL A 563 23.68 -5.34 12.75
C VAL A 563 22.88 -6.50 12.17
N LYS A 564 23.53 -7.65 12.04
CA LYS A 564 22.90 -8.94 11.75
C LYS A 564 22.93 -9.80 13.00
N CYS A 565 21.79 -10.28 13.45
CA CYS A 565 21.61 -11.15 14.61
C CYS A 565 21.13 -12.52 14.13
N CYS A 566 21.90 -13.58 14.40
CA CYS A 566 21.58 -14.92 13.92
C CYS A 566 21.21 -15.85 15.08
N TYR A 567 20.26 -16.74 14.84
CA TYR A 567 19.62 -17.56 15.85
C TYR A 567 19.61 -19.02 15.43
N ASN A 568 19.66 -19.92 16.41
CA ASN A 568 19.52 -21.35 16.18
C ASN A 568 18.04 -21.76 16.08
N THR A 569 17.77 -23.06 15.89
CA THR A 569 16.40 -23.62 15.76
C THR A 569 15.49 -23.39 16.97
N ASN A 570 16.05 -23.06 18.13
CA ASN A 570 15.31 -22.76 19.34
C ASN A 570 15.10 -21.24 19.54
N GLY A 571 15.52 -20.42 18.57
CA GLY A 571 15.44 -18.97 18.65
C GLY A 571 16.47 -18.33 19.57
N MET A 572 17.53 -19.04 19.96
CA MET A 572 18.60 -18.50 20.80
C MET A 572 19.69 -17.87 19.95
N ILE A 573 20.19 -16.70 20.36
CA ILE A 573 21.26 -16.00 19.64
C ILE A 573 22.52 -16.86 19.55
N ILE A 574 23.18 -16.82 18.39
CA ILE A 574 24.50 -17.41 18.16
C ILE A 574 25.52 -16.27 18.23
N SER A 575 26.25 -16.18 19.32
CA SER A 575 27.24 -15.11 19.58
C SER A 575 28.62 -15.36 18.96
N ARG A 576 28.86 -16.57 18.43
CA ARG A 576 30.14 -16.95 17.83
C ARG A 576 30.04 -17.03 16.31
N PRO A 577 30.83 -16.25 15.56
CA PRO A 577 30.77 -16.30 14.09
C PRO A 577 31.10 -17.69 13.51
N GLU A 578 32.01 -18.45 14.12
CA GLU A 578 32.31 -19.84 13.72
C GLU A 578 31.10 -20.79 13.79
N SER A 579 30.11 -20.48 14.63
CA SER A 579 28.90 -21.28 14.79
C SER A 579 27.73 -20.76 13.95
N GLY A 580 27.99 -19.79 13.05
CA GLY A 580 26.96 -19.15 12.23
C GLY A 580 26.43 -17.84 12.83
N GLY A 581 27.08 -17.30 13.87
CA GLY A 581 26.71 -16.02 14.47
C GLY A 581 26.73 -14.86 13.48
N GLY A 582 25.86 -13.87 13.72
CA GLY A 582 25.82 -12.63 12.95
C GLY A 582 26.90 -11.65 13.41
N GLY A 583 26.83 -10.39 12.99
CA GLY A 583 27.77 -9.37 13.42
C GLY A 583 27.46 -7.99 12.89
N LEU A 584 28.38 -7.06 13.14
CA LEU A 584 28.33 -5.70 12.59
C LEU A 584 28.30 -5.75 11.05
N GLU A 585 27.53 -4.86 10.44
CA GLU A 585 27.50 -4.59 9.01
C GLU A 585 27.86 -3.11 8.85
N LEU A 586 28.85 -2.73 8.04
CA LEU A 586 29.20 -1.31 7.88
C LEU A 586 28.25 -0.56 6.97
N GLN A 587 27.51 -1.29 6.13
CA GLN A 587 26.54 -0.74 5.20
C GLN A 587 25.25 -1.54 5.40
N ALA A 588 24.24 -0.95 6.02
CA ALA A 588 23.00 -1.67 6.29
C ALA A 588 22.16 -1.87 5.01
N ASN A 589 21.57 -3.05 4.85
CA ASN A 589 20.60 -3.34 3.76
C ASN A 589 19.19 -2.77 4.04
N SER A 590 19.04 -1.93 5.05
CA SER A 590 17.74 -1.55 5.62
C SER A 590 17.20 -0.24 5.07
N GLY A 591 17.72 0.28 3.95
CA GLY A 591 17.47 1.64 3.48
C GLY A 591 16.66 1.82 2.21
N GLY A 592 16.18 0.74 1.59
CA GLY A 592 15.37 0.86 0.37
C GLY A 592 16.08 1.58 -0.78
N SER A 593 17.40 1.72 -0.73
CA SER A 593 18.22 2.33 -1.79
C SER A 593 19.03 1.25 -2.48
N ILE A 594 19.03 1.28 -3.81
CA ILE A 594 19.82 0.38 -4.63
C ILE A 594 21.32 0.55 -4.35
N ILE A 595 21.79 1.79 -4.12
CA ILE A 595 23.18 2.05 -3.72
C ILE A 595 23.53 1.32 -2.44
N GLN A 596 22.71 1.49 -1.40
CA GLN A 596 23.00 0.91 -0.09
C GLN A 596 22.98 -0.62 -0.14
N ARG A 597 22.06 -1.19 -0.92
CA ARG A 597 22.01 -2.62 -1.19
C ARG A 597 23.30 -3.12 -1.86
N ILE A 598 23.80 -2.42 -2.88
CA ILE A 598 25.07 -2.77 -3.54
C ILE A 598 26.24 -2.64 -2.57
N LYS A 599 26.34 -1.55 -1.80
CA LYS A 599 27.42 -1.35 -0.83
C LYS A 599 27.43 -2.42 0.26
N HIS A 600 26.28 -2.72 0.85
CA HIS A 600 26.10 -3.79 1.82
C HIS A 600 26.59 -5.14 1.29
N VAL A 601 26.18 -5.46 0.08
CA VAL A 601 26.55 -6.69 -0.61
C VAL A 601 28.05 -6.75 -0.82
N VAL A 602 28.70 -5.67 -1.26
CA VAL A 602 30.13 -5.67 -1.54
C VAL A 602 30.97 -5.71 -0.27
N PHE A 603 30.65 -4.85 0.71
CA PHE A 603 31.52 -4.59 1.87
C PHE A 603 31.26 -5.45 3.09
N ASP A 604 30.10 -6.09 3.17
CA ASP A 604 29.77 -6.97 4.28
C ASP A 604 29.61 -8.41 3.82
N GLN A 605 28.77 -8.67 2.82
CA GLN A 605 28.44 -10.04 2.44
C GLN A 605 29.49 -10.70 1.53
N TRP A 606 29.84 -10.06 0.41
CA TRP A 606 30.82 -10.59 -0.54
C TRP A 606 32.21 -10.64 0.07
N LEU A 607 32.59 -9.60 0.83
CA LEU A 607 33.84 -9.60 1.56
C LEU A 607 33.91 -10.76 2.56
N SER A 608 32.82 -11.05 3.29
CA SER A 608 32.75 -12.24 4.14
C SER A 608 32.93 -13.53 3.33
N TRP A 609 32.26 -13.65 2.18
CA TRP A 609 32.40 -14.81 1.31
C TRP A 609 33.84 -14.99 0.79
N ALA A 610 34.45 -13.93 0.27
CA ALA A 610 35.80 -13.93 -0.29
C ALA A 610 36.88 -14.18 0.77
N CYS A 611 36.72 -13.65 1.99
CA CYS A 611 37.72 -13.80 3.06
C CYS A 611 37.53 -15.05 3.92
N CYS A 612 36.31 -15.59 4.01
CA CYS A 612 36.01 -16.77 4.83
C CYS A 612 35.72 -18.02 4.00
N LYS A 613 34.72 -17.97 3.12
CA LYS A 613 34.15 -19.17 2.48
C LYS A 613 34.97 -19.65 1.30
N LEU A 614 35.37 -18.76 0.40
CA LEU A 614 36.14 -19.13 -0.79
C LEU A 614 37.47 -19.85 -0.45
N PRO A 615 38.31 -19.34 0.47
CA PRO A 615 39.53 -20.06 0.84
C PRO A 615 39.22 -21.35 1.59
N GLN A 616 38.19 -21.36 2.46
CA GLN A 616 37.76 -22.56 3.18
C GLN A 616 37.26 -23.67 2.24
N MET A 617 36.59 -23.34 1.14
CA MET A 617 36.19 -24.33 0.13
C MET A 617 37.39 -24.94 -0.59
N ILE A 618 38.46 -24.16 -0.81
CA ILE A 618 39.67 -24.60 -1.50
C ILE A 618 40.58 -25.40 -0.56
N THR A 619 40.75 -24.96 0.68
CA THR A 619 41.75 -25.51 1.62
C THR A 619 41.16 -26.41 2.70
N GLN A 620 39.83 -26.44 2.85
CA GLN A 620 39.09 -27.09 3.95
C GLN A 620 39.45 -26.58 5.36
N ILE A 621 40.23 -25.50 5.47
CA ILE A 621 40.69 -24.90 6.72
C ILE A 621 40.19 -23.45 6.79
N ARG A 622 39.78 -22.99 7.98
CA ARG A 622 39.40 -21.59 8.18
C ARG A 622 40.63 -20.69 7.97
N PRO A 623 40.60 -19.75 7.02
CA PRO A 623 41.75 -18.90 6.73
C PRO A 623 41.90 -17.80 7.81
N GLU A 624 43.12 -17.33 8.04
CA GLU A 624 43.41 -16.23 8.97
C GLU A 624 42.67 -14.93 8.59
N SER A 625 42.49 -14.70 7.29
CA SER A 625 41.69 -13.61 6.74
C SER A 625 40.25 -13.59 7.26
N CYS A 626 39.67 -14.75 7.54
CA CYS A 626 38.34 -14.83 8.14
C CYS A 626 38.33 -14.33 9.59
N ASN A 627 39.38 -14.62 10.35
CA ASN A 627 39.51 -14.13 11.73
C ASN A 627 39.65 -12.60 11.74
N LYS A 628 40.46 -12.04 10.83
CA LYS A 628 40.58 -10.59 10.65
C LYS A 628 39.25 -9.94 10.25
N PHE A 629 38.48 -10.60 9.38
CA PHE A 629 37.13 -10.13 9.00
C PHE A 629 36.20 -10.04 10.21
N HIS A 630 36.11 -11.10 11.02
CA HIS A 630 35.25 -11.08 12.21
C HIS A 630 35.76 -10.18 13.34
N GLN A 631 37.07 -9.89 13.40
CA GLN A 631 37.59 -8.84 14.28
C GLN A 631 37.09 -7.46 13.85
N GLN A 632 36.99 -7.19 12.55
CA GLN A 632 36.45 -5.94 12.00
C GLN A 632 34.92 -5.90 11.95
N ARG A 633 34.26 -7.06 12.02
CA ARG A 633 32.80 -7.25 12.04
C ARG A 633 32.41 -8.13 13.24
N PRO A 634 32.64 -7.65 14.47
CA PRO A 634 32.41 -8.46 15.67
C PRO A 634 30.94 -8.87 15.80
N SER A 635 30.73 -10.06 16.35
CA SER A 635 29.41 -10.48 16.81
C SER A 635 29.01 -9.69 18.05
N PHE A 636 27.71 -9.56 18.29
CA PHE A 636 27.20 -8.86 19.46
C PHE A 636 26.88 -9.85 20.57
N GLU A 637 27.28 -9.52 21.80
CA GLU A 637 26.65 -10.11 22.98
C GLU A 637 25.23 -9.56 23.07
N CYS A 638 24.28 -10.42 23.44
CA CYS A 638 22.88 -10.01 23.44
C CYS A 638 22.54 -9.20 24.68
N GLU A 639 21.53 -8.34 24.55
CA GLU A 639 20.92 -7.65 25.68
C GLU A 639 19.52 -8.22 25.92
N ASN A 640 19.18 -8.47 27.18
CA ASN A 640 17.81 -8.79 27.58
C ASN A 640 16.99 -7.49 27.55
N VAL A 641 16.65 -7.03 26.35
CA VAL A 641 15.75 -5.89 26.17
C VAL A 641 14.37 -6.31 26.70
N PRO A 642 13.83 -5.67 27.75
CA PRO A 642 12.47 -5.92 28.18
C PRO A 642 11.56 -5.60 26.99
N LEU A 643 10.81 -6.59 26.51
CA LEU A 643 9.83 -6.30 25.47
C LEU A 643 8.76 -5.39 26.07
N PRO A 644 8.36 -4.32 25.34
CA PRO A 644 7.21 -3.55 25.74
C PRO A 644 6.00 -4.49 25.79
N VAL A 645 5.38 -4.58 26.97
CA VAL A 645 4.15 -5.34 27.16
C VAL A 645 3.08 -4.67 26.30
N PRO A 646 2.27 -5.42 25.53
CA PRO A 646 1.12 -4.86 24.84
C PRO A 646 0.23 -4.18 25.87
N SER A 647 0.22 -2.86 25.84
CA SER A 647 -0.48 -2.01 26.78
C SER A 647 -1.65 -1.39 26.00
N GLY A 648 -2.82 -2.00 26.15
CA GLY A 648 -4.04 -1.54 25.48
C GLY A 648 -4.35 -2.26 24.17
N GLY A 649 -5.49 -2.97 24.16
CA GLY A 649 -6.22 -3.30 22.94
C GLY A 649 -7.50 -2.49 22.92
N ASN A 650 -7.69 -1.72 21.85
CA ASN A 650 -8.80 -0.76 21.75
C ASN A 650 -9.61 -1.10 20.53
N GLY A 651 -10.89 -1.34 20.74
CA GLY A 651 -11.78 -1.88 19.73
C GLY A 651 -13.18 -1.97 20.31
N ASP A 652 -14.17 -1.94 19.45
CA ASP A 652 -15.47 -1.49 19.87
C ASP A 652 -16.16 -2.32 20.98
N PRO A 653 -16.76 -1.73 22.03
CA PRO A 653 -16.53 -0.38 22.62
C PRO A 653 -15.61 -0.43 23.86
N HIS A 654 -14.68 -1.39 23.89
CA HIS A 654 -13.92 -1.76 25.06
C HIS A 654 -12.45 -1.35 24.93
N PHE A 655 -11.95 -0.71 25.98
CA PHE A 655 -10.60 -0.15 26.06
C PHE A 655 -9.85 -0.79 27.22
N THR A 656 -8.52 -0.92 27.04
CA THR A 656 -7.61 -1.28 28.12
C THR A 656 -6.57 -0.17 28.26
N THR A 657 -6.42 0.40 29.46
CA THR A 657 -5.40 1.44 29.73
C THR A 657 -3.99 0.86 29.63
N LEU A 658 -2.98 1.73 29.56
CA LEU A 658 -1.58 1.31 29.45
C LEU A 658 -1.12 0.54 30.69
N ASP A 659 -1.71 0.82 31.86
CA ASP A 659 -1.43 0.11 33.11
C ASP A 659 -2.35 -1.11 33.32
N GLY A 660 -3.29 -1.36 32.40
CA GLY A 660 -4.06 -2.60 32.33
C GLY A 660 -5.39 -2.59 33.07
N ILE A 661 -6.16 -1.51 32.95
CA ILE A 661 -7.56 -1.43 33.39
C ILE A 661 -8.48 -1.58 32.17
N ASP A 662 -9.40 -2.54 32.24
CA ASP A 662 -10.43 -2.74 31.22
C ASP A 662 -11.69 -1.91 31.55
N TYR A 663 -12.15 -1.10 30.58
CA TYR A 663 -13.35 -0.27 30.73
C TYR A 663 -14.12 -0.12 29.41
N THR A 664 -15.31 0.47 29.46
CA THR A 664 -16.19 0.64 28.29
C THR A 664 -16.40 2.12 28.01
N PHE A 665 -16.23 2.53 26.76
CA PHE A 665 -16.50 3.91 26.33
C PHE A 665 -17.20 3.94 24.96
N ASN A 666 -18.51 4.20 24.99
CA ASN A 666 -19.33 4.33 23.79
C ASN A 666 -19.49 5.81 23.37
N GLY A 667 -18.43 6.40 22.83
CA GLY A 667 -18.43 7.78 22.32
C GLY A 667 -18.82 7.88 20.85
N TYR A 668 -19.50 8.94 20.43
CA TYR A 668 -19.68 9.29 19.01
C TYR A 668 -18.93 10.59 18.71
N GLY A 669 -17.84 10.50 17.96
CA GLY A 669 -17.00 11.65 17.66
C GLY A 669 -15.53 11.32 17.42
N GLU A 670 -14.69 12.32 17.62
CA GLU A 670 -13.24 12.20 17.53
C GLU A 670 -12.59 12.48 18.89
N TYR A 671 -11.68 11.63 19.32
CA TYR A 671 -11.12 11.63 20.68
C TYR A 671 -9.61 11.40 20.68
N VAL A 672 -8.91 11.98 21.65
CA VAL A 672 -7.50 11.69 21.91
C VAL A 672 -7.38 10.33 22.58
N LEU A 673 -6.90 9.33 21.84
CA LEU A 673 -6.58 8.02 22.40
C LEU A 673 -5.37 8.12 23.32
N LEU A 674 -4.33 8.81 22.84
CA LEU A 674 -3.05 8.98 23.54
C LEU A 674 -2.39 10.28 23.10
N ARG A 675 -1.81 11.04 24.03
CA ARG A 675 -0.95 12.21 23.77
C ARG A 675 0.19 12.24 24.78
N THR A 676 1.37 12.69 24.37
CA THR A 676 2.49 12.98 25.30
C THR A 676 2.61 14.46 25.63
N HIS A 677 3.10 14.81 26.83
CA HIS A 677 3.08 16.20 27.33
C HIS A 677 4.44 16.75 27.81
N THR A 678 5.43 15.90 28.05
CA THR A 678 6.77 16.26 28.59
C THR A 678 7.93 15.89 27.67
N LEU A 679 7.66 15.14 26.61
CA LEU A 679 8.68 14.66 25.68
C LEU A 679 9.05 15.73 24.64
N PRO A 680 10.32 15.78 24.19
CA PRO A 680 10.73 16.68 23.11
C PRO A 680 9.98 16.37 21.82
N ILE A 681 9.90 17.35 20.91
CA ILE A 681 9.15 17.23 19.64
C ILE A 681 9.56 15.98 18.86
N SER A 682 10.85 15.62 18.83
CA SER A 682 11.37 14.44 18.13
C SER A 682 10.80 13.09 18.62
N THR A 683 10.28 13.04 19.85
CA THR A 683 9.66 11.85 20.46
C THR A 683 8.24 12.13 20.98
N SER A 684 7.63 13.22 20.53
CA SER A 684 6.22 13.51 20.83
C SER A 684 5.33 12.48 20.12
N LEU A 685 4.21 12.11 20.73
CA LEU A 685 3.28 11.13 20.15
C LEU A 685 1.86 11.59 20.43
N GLU A 686 1.05 11.63 19.39
CA GLU A 686 -0.40 11.80 19.50
C GLU A 686 -1.13 10.83 18.57
N ILE A 687 -2.12 10.15 19.14
CA ILE A 687 -3.03 9.24 18.44
C ILE A 687 -4.45 9.71 18.72
N GLN A 688 -5.20 9.99 17.67
CA GLN A 688 -6.63 10.32 17.75
C GLN A 688 -7.43 9.23 17.05
N ILE A 689 -8.62 8.93 17.58
CA ILE A 689 -9.55 7.95 17.02
C ILE A 689 -10.87 8.64 16.66
N ARG A 690 -11.55 8.10 15.65
CA ARG A 690 -12.92 8.46 15.30
C ARG A 690 -13.82 7.27 15.57
N THR A 691 -14.87 7.49 16.35
CA THR A 691 -15.88 6.48 16.68
C THR A 691 -17.25 6.83 16.10
N LYS A 692 -17.92 5.83 15.52
CA LYS A 692 -19.27 5.95 14.92
C LYS A 692 -20.15 4.79 15.33
N SER A 693 -21.47 4.97 15.25
CA SER A 693 -22.42 3.88 15.52
C SER A 693 -22.18 2.67 14.62
N VAL A 694 -22.15 1.47 15.20
CA VAL A 694 -22.15 0.21 14.44
C VAL A 694 -23.51 0.03 13.77
N LYS A 695 -23.56 -0.67 12.62
CA LYS A 695 -24.84 -1.12 12.04
C LYS A 695 -25.27 -2.44 12.66
N SER A 696 -26.52 -2.53 13.09
CA SER A 696 -27.13 -3.73 13.64
C SER A 696 -28.62 -3.75 13.29
N ASP A 697 -29.19 -4.95 13.24
CA ASP A 697 -30.63 -5.18 13.07
C ASP A 697 -31.46 -4.81 14.33
N SER A 698 -30.82 -4.40 15.43
CA SER A 698 -31.44 -4.03 16.70
C SER A 698 -31.84 -2.54 16.72
N GLU A 699 -33.12 -2.24 16.98
CA GLU A 699 -33.61 -0.86 17.21
C GLU A 699 -32.97 -0.20 18.45
N ASP A 700 -32.40 -1.00 19.36
CA ASP A 700 -31.69 -0.55 20.57
C ASP A 700 -30.19 -0.26 20.31
N ASN A 701 -29.70 -0.39 19.08
CA ASN A 701 -28.26 -0.33 18.84
C ASN A 701 -27.70 1.10 18.99
N GLN A 702 -27.00 1.31 20.10
CA GLN A 702 -26.22 2.50 20.42
C GLN A 702 -24.79 2.12 20.83
N ALA A 703 -24.18 1.14 20.14
CA ALA A 703 -22.76 0.81 20.27
C ALA A 703 -21.91 1.59 19.24
N THR A 704 -20.66 1.95 19.58
CA THR A 704 -19.83 2.86 18.75
C THR A 704 -18.39 2.43 18.47
N ALA A 705 -18.10 2.07 17.23
CA ALA A 705 -16.81 1.53 16.80
C ALA A 705 -15.80 2.55 16.39
N ILE A 706 -14.53 2.24 16.63
CA ILE A 706 -13.41 2.92 15.97
C ILE A 706 -13.48 2.62 14.47
N VAL A 707 -13.75 3.65 13.67
CA VAL A 707 -13.81 3.55 12.19
C VAL A 707 -12.61 4.22 11.53
N ALA A 708 -11.91 5.09 12.26
CA ALA A 708 -10.70 5.74 11.77
C ALA A 708 -9.74 6.06 12.92
N PHE A 709 -8.46 6.21 12.61
CA PHE A 709 -7.49 6.81 13.51
C PHE A 709 -6.46 7.63 12.75
N VAL A 710 -5.80 8.54 13.44
CA VAL A 710 -4.67 9.30 12.95
C VAL A 710 -3.57 9.32 14.00
N ILE A 711 -2.32 9.14 13.56
CA ILE A 711 -1.13 9.14 14.39
C ILE A 711 -0.12 10.17 13.88
N LYS A 712 0.43 10.95 14.82
CA LYS A 712 1.57 11.85 14.61
C LYS A 712 2.65 11.55 15.65
N ASN A 713 3.79 11.03 15.20
CA ASN A 713 4.94 10.68 16.04
C ASN A 713 6.11 11.60 15.67
N GLY A 714 6.35 12.63 16.47
CA GLY A 714 7.38 13.64 16.28
C GLY A 714 7.49 14.17 14.85
N ASN A 715 8.69 14.09 14.29
CA ASN A 715 8.97 14.57 12.93
C ASN A 715 8.62 13.55 11.83
N TYR A 716 8.16 12.34 12.18
CA TYR A 716 7.72 11.36 11.20
C TYR A 716 6.44 11.81 10.49
N SER A 717 6.22 11.23 9.32
CA SER A 717 5.02 11.45 8.52
C SER A 717 3.76 11.09 9.30
N LYS A 718 2.72 11.93 9.18
CA LYS A 718 1.40 11.72 9.79
C LYS A 718 0.69 10.60 9.04
N VAL A 719 0.16 9.61 9.74
CA VAL A 719 -0.59 8.51 9.13
C VAL A 719 -2.03 8.52 9.61
N GLN A 720 -2.98 8.44 8.68
CA GLN A 720 -4.40 8.27 8.95
C GLN A 720 -4.90 6.98 8.30
N PHE A 721 -5.73 6.24 9.01
CA PHE A 721 -6.48 5.09 8.51
C PHE A 721 -7.95 5.39 8.67
N GLU A 722 -8.74 5.08 7.65
CA GLU A 722 -10.18 5.31 7.66
C GLU A 722 -10.93 4.18 6.94
N LEU A 723 -11.95 3.63 7.59
CA LEU A 723 -12.88 2.68 7.00
C LEU A 723 -14.13 3.43 6.52
N PHE A 724 -14.45 3.26 5.24
CA PHE A 724 -15.70 3.79 4.67
C PHE A 724 -16.81 2.75 4.74
N ASP A 725 -17.80 3.06 5.56
CA ASP A 725 -19.04 2.30 5.69
C ASP A 725 -19.76 2.18 4.33
N GLN A 726 -20.48 1.09 4.11
CA GLN A 726 -21.17 0.66 2.87
C GLN A 726 -20.28 0.14 1.73
N LEU A 727 -19.00 0.50 1.68
CA LEU A 727 -18.10 0.13 0.57
C LEU A 727 -17.00 -0.84 0.98
N LYS A 728 -16.82 -1.07 2.29
CA LYS A 728 -15.76 -1.93 2.85
C LYS A 728 -14.37 -1.55 2.34
N LEU A 729 -14.16 -0.24 2.18
CA LEU A 729 -12.92 0.34 1.69
C LEU A 729 -12.09 0.82 2.87
N LEU A 730 -10.81 0.45 2.85
CA LEU A 730 -9.80 1.04 3.72
C LEU A 730 -9.07 2.13 2.94
N GLU A 731 -9.04 3.33 3.50
CA GLU A 731 -8.20 4.42 3.05
C GLU A 731 -7.06 4.63 4.04
N LEU A 732 -5.83 4.65 3.52
CA LEU A 732 -4.67 5.10 4.28
C LEU A 732 -4.25 6.45 3.71
N ARG A 733 -3.90 7.41 4.57
CA ARG A 733 -3.30 8.69 4.15
C ARG A 733 -1.95 8.87 4.83
N LEU A 734 -0.98 9.38 4.08
CA LEU A 734 0.32 9.83 4.55
C LEU A 734 0.45 11.34 4.31
N ASN A 735 0.63 12.13 5.36
CA ASN A 735 0.66 13.60 5.27
C ASN A 735 -0.52 14.19 4.46
N ASN A 736 -1.73 13.65 4.67
CA ASN A 736 -2.97 13.98 3.96
C ASN A 736 -3.09 13.44 2.52
N HIS A 737 -2.05 12.83 1.96
CA HIS A 737 -2.12 12.18 0.65
C HIS A 737 -2.60 10.74 0.81
N THR A 738 -3.67 10.38 0.09
CA THR A 738 -4.18 9.01 0.08
C THR A 738 -3.16 8.05 -0.54
N LEU A 739 -2.76 7.03 0.22
CA LEU A 739 -1.98 5.90 -0.27
C LEU A 739 -2.88 5.02 -1.12
N ASP A 740 -2.39 4.63 -2.30
CA ASP A 740 -3.05 3.70 -3.22
C ASP A 740 -3.41 2.40 -2.46
N SER A 741 -4.68 2.29 -2.04
CA SER A 741 -5.21 1.17 -1.24
C SER A 741 -5.59 -0.07 -2.04
N ASP A 742 -5.23 -0.14 -3.34
CA ASP A 742 -5.57 -1.26 -4.26
C ASP A 742 -4.89 -2.57 -3.86
N VAL A 743 -4.08 -2.55 -2.80
CA VAL A 743 -3.45 -3.73 -2.22
C VAL A 743 -4.40 -4.48 -1.29
N PHE A 744 -5.42 -3.81 -0.75
CA PHE A 744 -6.06 -4.24 0.48
C PHE A 744 -7.53 -4.67 0.34
N LEU A 745 -8.08 -4.69 -0.88
CA LEU A 745 -9.53 -4.79 -1.09
C LEU A 745 -10.04 -6.17 -1.55
N ARG A 746 -11.24 -6.47 -1.04
CA ARG A 746 -12.07 -7.66 -1.25
C ARG A 746 -12.64 -7.75 -2.69
N PRO A 747 -12.83 -8.94 -3.30
CA PRO A 747 -13.61 -9.12 -4.53
C PRO A 747 -15.10 -9.19 -4.18
N SER A 748 -15.97 -8.66 -5.04
CA SER A 748 -17.41 -8.58 -4.76
C SER A 748 -18.14 -9.93 -4.76
N ASN A 749 -17.53 -11.02 -5.24
CA ASN A 749 -18.22 -12.29 -5.48
C ASN A 749 -17.58 -13.47 -4.71
N ASN A 750 -18.43 -14.35 -4.14
CA ASN A 750 -18.01 -15.51 -3.34
C ASN A 750 -17.28 -16.61 -4.15
N ASP A 751 -17.46 -16.66 -5.47
CA ASP A 751 -16.88 -17.73 -6.30
C ASP A 751 -15.36 -17.57 -6.56
N ASP A 752 -14.80 -16.37 -6.34
CA ASP A 752 -13.37 -16.10 -6.51
C ASP A 752 -12.50 -16.44 -5.28
N TYR A 753 -13.17 -16.70 -4.15
CA TYR A 753 -12.52 -16.91 -2.84
C TYR A 753 -11.75 -18.23 -2.74
N ASN A 754 -12.05 -19.18 -3.63
CA ASN A 754 -11.54 -20.55 -3.56
C ASN A 754 -10.31 -20.82 -4.44
N SER A 755 -9.77 -19.82 -5.15
CA SER A 755 -8.49 -20.04 -5.83
C SER A 755 -7.36 -20.06 -4.78
N GLU A 756 -6.57 -21.14 -4.76
CA GLU A 756 -5.38 -21.27 -3.89
C GLU A 756 -4.43 -20.08 -4.04
N ILE A 757 -4.40 -19.48 -5.23
CA ILE A 757 -3.64 -18.27 -5.58
C ILE A 757 -4.12 -17.06 -4.78
N TYR A 758 -5.43 -16.82 -4.70
CA TYR A 758 -6.02 -15.69 -3.97
C TYR A 758 -5.71 -15.77 -2.47
N GLN A 759 -5.81 -16.96 -1.89
CA GLN A 759 -5.49 -17.18 -0.48
C GLN A 759 -3.99 -17.03 -0.20
N MET A 760 -3.13 -17.50 -1.11
CA MET A 760 -1.67 -17.34 -0.99
C MET A 760 -1.24 -15.87 -1.11
N LEU A 761 -1.90 -15.08 -1.97
CA LEU A 761 -1.62 -13.66 -2.20
C LEU A 761 -2.01 -12.74 -1.05
N MET A 762 -3.18 -12.99 -0.46
CA MET A 762 -3.69 -12.25 0.68
C MET A 762 -2.97 -12.62 1.99
N ALA A 763 -2.17 -13.70 1.95
CA ALA A 763 -1.28 -14.13 3.02
C ALA A 763 0.16 -13.57 2.90
N MET A 764 0.52 -12.90 1.79
CA MET A 764 1.85 -12.29 1.66
C MET A 764 1.93 -11.01 2.48
N SER A 765 2.91 -10.94 3.37
CA SER A 765 3.20 -9.69 4.07
C SER A 765 3.77 -8.67 3.10
N ARG A 766 3.43 -7.39 3.27
CA ARG A 766 3.91 -6.30 2.42
C ARG A 766 4.35 -5.16 3.30
N THR A 767 5.55 -4.66 3.10
CA THR A 767 6.08 -3.54 3.88
C THR A 767 6.37 -2.37 2.97
N ILE A 768 5.80 -1.21 3.29
CA ILE A 768 6.15 0.06 2.66
C ILE A 768 6.94 0.87 3.67
N HIS A 769 8.07 1.42 3.24
CA HIS A 769 8.94 2.25 4.06
C HIS A 769 8.75 3.74 3.77
N PHE A 770 8.85 4.56 4.81
CA PHE A 770 8.71 6.01 4.76
C PHE A 770 9.81 6.67 5.60
N ASP A 771 9.95 8.00 5.46
CA ASP A 771 10.88 8.84 6.23
C ASP A 771 12.31 8.28 6.24
N ASN A 772 12.87 7.99 5.06
CA ASN A 772 14.19 7.36 4.93
C ASN A 772 14.29 6.05 5.74
N ASN A 773 13.31 5.16 5.59
CA ASN A 773 13.22 3.88 6.31
C ASN A 773 13.17 3.98 7.84
N GLN A 774 12.92 5.16 8.40
CA GLN A 774 12.68 5.32 9.83
C GLN A 774 11.24 5.01 10.23
N MET A 775 10.36 4.84 9.25
CA MET A 775 8.97 4.41 9.43
C MET A 775 8.65 3.29 8.44
N SER A 776 7.79 2.36 8.83
CA SER A 776 7.20 1.39 7.91
C SER A 776 5.74 1.09 8.24
N ILE A 777 4.97 0.81 7.19
CA ILE A 777 3.62 0.24 7.30
C ILE A 777 3.67 -1.15 6.67
N THR A 778 3.49 -2.16 7.49
CA THR A 778 3.47 -3.57 7.09
C THR A 778 2.05 -4.10 7.13
N GLN A 779 1.52 -4.58 6.01
CA GLN A 779 0.36 -5.45 6.03
C GLN A 779 0.85 -6.89 6.25
N THR A 780 0.42 -7.54 7.32
CA THR A 780 0.79 -8.94 7.61
C THR A 780 -0.13 -9.91 6.88
N ASN A 781 -1.41 -9.56 6.81
CA ASN A 781 -2.44 -10.25 6.03
C ASN A 781 -3.55 -9.24 5.69
N ARG A 782 -4.60 -9.70 5.00
CA ARG A 782 -5.75 -8.87 4.63
C ARG A 782 -6.31 -7.96 5.73
N THR A 783 -6.34 -8.42 6.97
CA THR A 783 -6.99 -7.72 8.10
C THR A 783 -6.02 -7.10 9.08
N ILE A 784 -4.71 -7.42 9.02
CA ILE A 784 -3.73 -7.00 10.02
C ILE A 784 -2.68 -6.09 9.39
N PHE A 785 -2.57 -4.89 9.94
CA PHE A 785 -1.56 -3.91 9.60
C PHE A 785 -0.69 -3.62 10.83
N LYS A 786 0.55 -3.23 10.59
CA LYS A 786 1.51 -2.85 11.60
C LYS A 786 2.23 -1.59 11.17
N ILE A 787 2.13 -0.54 11.95
CA ILE A 787 2.94 0.67 11.78
C ILE A 787 4.12 0.57 12.74
N THR A 788 5.33 0.79 12.24
CA THR A 788 6.56 0.70 13.02
C THR A 788 7.41 1.95 12.81
N TYR A 789 7.86 2.56 13.90
CA TYR A 789 8.77 3.71 13.90
C TYR A 789 10.14 3.33 14.47
N SER A 790 11.19 4.02 14.02
CA SER A 790 12.57 3.76 14.46
C SER A 790 12.79 4.03 15.95
N ASN A 791 11.95 4.90 16.55
CA ASN A 791 11.90 5.14 17.99
C ASN A 791 11.16 4.03 18.78
N ASN A 792 10.90 2.88 18.17
CA ASN A 792 10.26 1.69 18.76
C ASN A 792 8.78 1.83 19.12
N VAL A 793 8.11 2.93 18.76
CA VAL A 793 6.64 2.98 18.79
C VAL A 793 6.10 2.04 17.72
N GLN A 794 5.11 1.20 18.08
CA GLN A 794 4.42 0.33 17.13
C GLN A 794 2.91 0.37 17.35
N LEU A 795 2.15 0.38 16.26
CA LEU A 795 0.70 0.19 16.27
C LEU A 795 0.37 -1.07 15.49
N ILE A 796 -0.44 -1.95 16.05
CA ILE A 796 -1.02 -3.10 15.34
C ILE A 796 -2.50 -2.82 15.14
N ILE A 797 -2.95 -2.88 13.90
CA ILE A 797 -4.30 -2.55 13.48
C ILE A 797 -4.94 -3.82 12.94
N LYS A 798 -6.08 -4.21 13.50
CA LYS A 798 -6.88 -5.36 13.03
C LYS A 798 -8.23 -4.88 12.54
N ILE A 799 -8.53 -5.10 11.27
CA ILE A 799 -9.80 -4.76 10.62
C ILE A 799 -10.81 -5.88 10.88
N ARG A 800 -12.01 -5.50 11.34
CA ARG A 800 -13.14 -6.40 11.55
C ARG A 800 -14.16 -6.24 10.42
N GLU A 801 -13.94 -6.94 9.32
CA GLU A 801 -14.72 -6.78 8.07
C GLU A 801 -16.21 -7.17 8.15
N GLN A 802 -16.62 -7.90 9.19
CA GLN A 802 -18.02 -8.24 9.44
C GLN A 802 -18.81 -7.03 9.94
N TYR A 803 -18.16 -6.13 10.67
CA TYR A 803 -18.77 -5.03 11.40
C TYR A 803 -18.21 -3.65 11.03
N ASP A 804 -17.27 -3.62 10.08
CA ASP A 804 -16.63 -2.44 9.51
C ASP A 804 -15.96 -1.52 10.55
N PHE A 805 -15.21 -2.12 11.50
CA PHE A 805 -14.44 -1.38 12.52
C PHE A 805 -12.98 -1.83 12.68
N LEU A 806 -12.22 -1.02 13.43
CA LEU A 806 -10.80 -1.19 13.70
C LEU A 806 -10.55 -1.57 15.16
N ASN A 807 -9.65 -2.52 15.36
CA ASN A 807 -8.97 -2.70 16.64
C ASN A 807 -7.55 -2.17 16.53
N ILE A 808 -7.10 -1.40 17.52
CA ILE A 808 -5.78 -0.77 17.58
C ILE A 808 -5.10 -1.22 18.87
N VAL A 809 -3.94 -1.85 18.74
CA VAL A 809 -3.04 -2.19 19.84
C VAL A 809 -1.83 -1.27 19.76
N THR A 810 -1.53 -0.59 20.86
CA THR A 810 -0.39 0.34 20.95
C THR A 810 0.73 -0.30 21.75
N ILE A 811 1.96 -0.18 21.25
CA ILE A 811 3.16 -0.71 21.90
C ILE A 811 4.16 0.44 22.01
N LEU A 812 4.48 0.83 23.24
CA LEU A 812 5.35 1.98 23.55
C LEU A 812 6.61 1.52 24.29
N PRO A 813 7.80 2.09 23.97
CA PRO A 813 9.00 1.83 24.74
C PRO A 813 8.95 2.54 26.11
N LYS A 814 9.79 2.09 27.05
CA LYS A 814 9.87 2.61 28.43
C LYS A 814 10.07 4.14 28.53
N LEU A 815 10.64 4.78 27.50
CA LEU A 815 10.79 6.23 27.43
C LEU A 815 9.46 7.00 27.59
N TYR A 816 8.31 6.38 27.31
CA TYR A 816 7.00 7.00 27.41
C TYR A 816 6.33 6.85 28.80
N GLU A 817 6.96 6.14 29.73
CA GLU A 817 6.47 5.90 31.10
C GLU A 817 6.27 7.23 31.85
N GLY A 818 5.08 7.45 32.41
CA GLY A 818 4.69 8.68 33.12
C GLY A 818 4.62 9.93 32.24
N HIS A 819 4.63 9.79 30.91
CA HIS A 819 4.58 10.92 29.96
C HIS A 819 3.35 10.89 29.06
N CYS A 820 2.47 9.90 29.26
CA CYS A 820 1.26 9.69 28.49
C CYS A 820 0.05 10.34 29.17
N GLN A 821 -1.00 10.61 28.38
CA GLN A 821 -2.33 10.99 28.84
C GLN A 821 -3.34 10.70 27.72
N GLY A 822 -4.62 10.55 28.05
CA GLY A 822 -5.68 10.25 27.09
C GLY A 822 -6.58 9.12 27.57
N LEU A 823 -7.34 8.54 26.64
CA LEU A 823 -8.17 7.36 26.91
C LEU A 823 -7.36 6.13 27.36
N LEU A 824 -6.04 6.10 27.11
CA LEU A 824 -5.18 5.00 27.55
C LEU A 824 -4.46 5.26 28.89
N GLY A 825 -4.75 6.34 29.60
CA GLY A 825 -4.11 6.66 30.87
C GLY A 825 -2.69 7.22 30.71
N ASN A 826 -1.87 7.10 31.76
CA ASN A 826 -0.60 7.81 31.91
C ASN A 826 0.66 6.92 31.88
N MET A 827 0.51 5.60 31.94
CA MET A 827 1.58 4.61 31.85
C MET A 827 2.63 4.78 32.95
N ASP A 828 2.20 4.90 34.21
CA ASP A 828 3.11 4.99 35.36
C ASP A 828 3.09 3.73 36.26
N GLY A 829 2.28 2.74 35.89
CA GLY A 829 2.08 1.49 36.61
C GLY A 829 1.03 1.56 37.72
N ASP A 830 0.42 2.72 37.98
CA ASP A 830 -0.61 2.93 39.00
C ASP A 830 -2.02 3.06 38.39
N LYS A 831 -2.72 1.92 38.36
CA LYS A 831 -4.12 1.82 37.92
C LYS A 831 -5.07 2.82 38.61
N THR A 832 -4.76 3.32 39.80
CA THR A 832 -5.70 4.18 40.51
C THR A 832 -5.82 5.57 39.88
N ASN A 833 -4.88 5.97 39.04
CA ASN A 833 -4.80 7.31 38.47
C ASN A 833 -4.98 7.37 36.95
N ASP A 834 -5.32 6.26 36.28
CA ASP A 834 -5.45 6.20 34.80
C ASP A 834 -6.56 7.11 34.22
N PHE A 835 -7.63 7.37 34.98
CA PHE A 835 -8.79 8.14 34.52
C PHE A 835 -8.67 9.64 34.80
N ILE A 836 -7.57 10.25 34.33
CA ILE A 836 -7.35 11.70 34.39
C ILE A 836 -8.11 12.38 33.25
N PHE A 837 -8.90 13.39 33.57
CA PHE A 837 -9.62 14.18 32.58
C PHE A 837 -8.65 15.06 31.79
N GLN A 838 -9.09 15.54 30.63
CA GLN A 838 -8.29 16.45 29.80
C GLN A 838 -7.89 17.77 30.51
N ASP A 839 -8.59 18.14 31.60
CA ASP A 839 -8.21 19.29 32.45
C ASP A 839 -6.94 19.07 33.28
N GLY A 840 -6.45 17.82 33.36
CA GLY A 840 -5.28 17.41 34.13
C GLY A 840 -5.45 17.44 35.65
N GLN A 841 -6.64 17.74 36.17
CA GLN A 841 -6.92 17.91 37.60
C GLN A 841 -7.94 16.92 38.12
N THR A 842 -8.95 16.57 37.31
CA THR A 842 -10.02 15.66 37.71
C THR A 842 -9.59 14.22 37.48
N ILE A 843 -9.68 13.37 38.51
CA ILE A 843 -9.37 11.93 38.45
C ILE A 843 -10.55 11.17 39.02
N LEU A 844 -11.03 10.13 38.33
CA LEU A 844 -12.07 9.26 38.88
C LEU A 844 -11.54 8.46 40.07
N SER A 845 -12.26 8.50 41.20
CA SER A 845 -11.98 7.62 42.33
C SER A 845 -12.20 6.15 41.98
N SER A 846 -11.55 5.22 42.69
CA SER A 846 -11.65 3.78 42.44
C SER A 846 -13.10 3.23 42.45
N THR A 847 -14.02 3.90 43.15
CA THR A 847 -15.45 3.56 43.13
C THR A 847 -16.14 4.06 41.86
N GLU A 848 -15.85 5.29 41.45
CA GLU A 848 -16.39 5.87 40.21
C GLU A 848 -15.88 5.15 38.96
N GLN A 849 -14.65 4.63 38.99
CA GLN A 849 -14.05 3.86 37.91
C GLN A 849 -14.85 2.61 37.54
N GLN A 850 -15.76 2.12 38.39
CA GLN A 850 -16.62 0.97 38.07
C GLN A 850 -17.91 1.35 37.33
N SER A 851 -18.28 2.64 37.32
CA SER A 851 -19.50 3.14 36.68
C SER A 851 -19.25 3.46 35.21
N GLU A 852 -19.95 2.78 34.29
CA GLU A 852 -19.88 3.08 32.86
C GLU A 852 -20.32 4.51 32.52
N GLU A 853 -21.21 5.10 33.33
CA GLU A 853 -21.62 6.50 33.16
C GLU A 853 -20.48 7.47 33.51
N ARG A 854 -19.75 7.22 34.61
CA ARG A 854 -18.57 8.03 34.97
C ARG A 854 -17.41 7.81 33.99
N GLN A 855 -17.20 6.58 33.52
CA GLN A 855 -16.25 6.26 32.45
C GLN A 855 -16.61 7.01 31.15
N PHE A 856 -17.90 7.08 30.81
CA PHE A 856 -18.36 7.84 29.65
C PHE A 856 -18.07 9.34 29.79
N ILE A 857 -18.34 9.94 30.96
CA ILE A 857 -18.03 11.35 31.22
C ILE A 857 -16.51 11.60 31.11
N PHE A 858 -15.68 10.72 31.66
CA PHE A 858 -14.22 10.76 31.48
C PHE A 858 -13.84 10.73 30.00
N GLY A 859 -14.34 9.77 29.23
CA GLY A 859 -13.98 9.64 27.82
C GLY A 859 -14.46 10.83 26.97
N GLN A 860 -15.61 11.40 27.31
CA GLN A 860 -16.12 12.62 26.67
C GLN A 860 -15.22 13.84 26.92
N SER A 861 -14.49 13.88 28.04
CA SER A 861 -13.51 14.94 28.31
C SER A 861 -12.35 14.96 27.31
N TRP A 862 -12.06 13.83 26.66
CA TRP A 862 -10.95 13.68 25.70
C TRP A 862 -11.36 13.95 24.24
N ARG A 863 -12.53 14.54 24.00
CA ARG A 863 -12.98 14.92 22.66
C ARG A 863 -12.02 15.96 22.06
N VAL A 864 -11.65 15.79 20.79
CA VAL A 864 -10.81 16.76 20.07
C VAL A 864 -11.64 17.98 19.67
N THR A 865 -10.98 19.11 19.42
CA THR A 865 -11.58 20.37 18.93
C THR A 865 -11.23 20.61 17.46
N PRO A 866 -11.92 21.52 16.74
CA PRO A 866 -11.56 21.90 15.38
C PRO A 866 -10.10 22.34 15.22
N GLU A 867 -9.52 22.97 16.25
CA GLU A 867 -8.16 23.49 16.24
C GLU A 867 -7.11 22.41 16.55
N THR A 868 -7.51 21.33 17.24
CA THR A 868 -6.61 20.26 17.67
C THR A 868 -6.76 18.97 16.86
N THR A 869 -7.73 18.87 15.95
CA THR A 869 -7.93 17.65 15.16
C THR A 869 -6.74 17.42 14.23
N LEU A 870 -6.24 16.18 14.21
CA LEU A 870 -5.20 15.74 13.29
C LEU A 870 -5.79 15.12 12.02
N PHE A 871 -7.11 14.86 11.99
CA PHE A 871 -7.78 14.24 10.85
C PHE A 871 -7.77 15.16 9.63
N ALA A 872 -7.43 14.58 8.49
CA ALA A 872 -7.72 15.17 7.19
C ALA A 872 -9.09 14.69 6.75
N TYR A 873 -9.98 15.62 6.41
CA TYR A 873 -11.31 15.32 5.92
C TYR A 873 -11.31 15.26 4.41
N ILE A 874 -12.15 14.39 3.87
CA ILE A 874 -12.49 14.38 2.46
C ILE A 874 -13.38 15.63 2.15
N ALA A 875 -13.34 16.19 0.94
CA ALA A 875 -14.06 17.43 0.66
C ALA A 875 -15.59 17.31 0.91
N GLY A 876 -16.18 18.31 1.58
CA GLY A 876 -17.59 18.26 2.00
C GLY A 876 -17.84 17.53 3.32
N GLU A 877 -16.84 16.85 3.89
CA GLU A 877 -16.80 16.51 5.30
C GLU A 877 -15.94 17.51 6.08
N ASN A 878 -16.14 17.57 7.39
CA ASN A 878 -15.34 18.35 8.32
C ASN A 878 -15.47 17.76 9.71
N TYR A 879 -14.71 18.31 10.66
CA TYR A 879 -14.78 17.97 12.07
C TYR A 879 -16.23 17.90 12.58
N HIS A 880 -17.06 18.91 12.32
CA HIS A 880 -18.42 18.99 12.84
C HIS A 880 -19.32 17.88 12.32
N ALA A 881 -19.16 17.47 11.06
CA ALA A 881 -19.92 16.37 10.45
C ALA A 881 -19.62 15.02 11.11
N GLN A 882 -18.47 14.88 11.80
CA GLN A 882 -18.08 13.64 12.49
C GLN A 882 -18.51 13.61 13.96
N GLN A 883 -19.11 14.69 14.49
CA GLN A 883 -19.50 14.75 15.90
C GLN A 883 -21.00 14.48 16.10
N ASN A 884 -21.35 13.82 17.21
CA ASN A 884 -22.71 13.84 17.75
C ASN A 884 -22.64 14.23 19.24
N LEU A 885 -22.83 15.52 19.52
CA LEU A 885 -22.71 16.07 20.86
C LEU A 885 -23.87 15.67 21.79
N HIS A 886 -24.99 15.20 21.23
CA HIS A 886 -26.16 14.75 21.99
C HIS A 886 -26.19 13.23 22.15
N TYR A 887 -25.14 12.55 21.72
CA TYR A 887 -25.05 11.09 21.82
C TYR A 887 -24.96 10.65 23.28
N ARG A 888 -25.85 9.75 23.68
CA ARG A 888 -25.82 9.05 24.96
C ARG A 888 -25.98 7.56 24.68
N PRO A 889 -25.02 6.70 25.06
CA PRO A 889 -25.16 5.26 24.91
C PRO A 889 -26.18 4.70 25.91
N ILE A 890 -26.66 3.48 25.64
CA ILE A 890 -27.36 2.69 26.66
C ILE A 890 -26.29 1.97 27.47
N PHE A 891 -26.23 2.25 28.78
CA PHE A 891 -25.29 1.59 29.69
C PHE A 891 -25.71 0.15 29.98
N ARG A 892 -24.75 -0.70 30.36
CA ARG A 892 -24.99 -2.13 30.62
C ARG A 892 -26.09 -2.37 31.64
N GLU A 893 -26.09 -1.61 32.74
CA GLU A 893 -27.10 -1.77 33.79
C GLU A 893 -28.52 -1.53 33.26
N GLU A 894 -28.69 -0.53 32.38
CA GLU A 894 -29.97 -0.25 31.71
C GLU A 894 -30.39 -1.38 30.78
N LEU A 895 -29.46 -1.94 29.99
CA LEU A 895 -29.74 -3.08 29.11
C LEU A 895 -30.11 -4.34 29.91
N VAL A 896 -29.36 -4.65 30.97
CA VAL A 896 -29.62 -5.81 31.82
C VAL A 896 -30.99 -5.68 32.50
N GLN A 897 -31.35 -4.50 33.00
CA GLN A 897 -32.69 -4.25 33.55
C GLN A 897 -33.78 -4.37 32.48
N ARG A 898 -33.57 -3.80 31.28
CA ARG A 898 -34.51 -3.86 30.16
C ARG A 898 -34.80 -5.30 29.73
N PHE A 899 -33.77 -6.15 29.70
CA PHE A 899 -33.88 -7.53 29.21
C PHE A 899 -33.97 -8.59 30.32
N GLN A 900 -34.13 -8.18 31.59
CA GLN A 900 -34.03 -9.05 32.77
C GLN A 900 -34.90 -10.31 32.72
N ASN A 901 -36.10 -10.22 32.12
CA ASN A 901 -37.07 -11.31 32.00
C ASN A 901 -37.23 -11.83 30.56
N THR A 902 -36.20 -11.70 29.73
CA THR A 902 -36.26 -12.08 28.30
C THR A 902 -35.29 -13.21 27.98
N THR A 903 -35.59 -13.97 26.92
CA THR A 903 -34.66 -14.98 26.39
C THR A 903 -33.38 -14.38 25.81
N ARG A 904 -33.32 -13.05 25.59
CA ARG A 904 -32.14 -12.37 25.05
C ARG A 904 -31.01 -12.33 26.09
N LEU A 905 -31.32 -11.98 27.33
CA LEU A 905 -30.32 -11.95 28.42
C LEU A 905 -29.78 -13.34 28.75
N GLU A 906 -30.65 -14.35 28.81
CA GLU A 906 -30.23 -15.72 29.08
C GLU A 906 -29.32 -16.27 27.96
N ARG A 907 -29.68 -16.03 26.69
CA ARG A 907 -28.82 -16.38 25.55
C ARG A 907 -27.48 -15.66 25.57
N ALA A 908 -27.46 -14.35 25.90
CA ALA A 908 -26.23 -13.58 26.00
C ALA A 908 -25.29 -14.16 27.08
N LYS A 909 -25.80 -14.40 28.30
CA LYS A 909 -25.03 -15.02 29.39
C LYS A 909 -24.50 -16.41 29.00
N GLN A 910 -25.34 -17.23 28.37
CA GLN A 910 -24.96 -18.57 27.94
C GLN A 910 -23.83 -18.55 26.88
N ASN A 911 -23.94 -17.68 25.88
CA ASN A 911 -22.93 -17.58 24.82
C ASN A 911 -21.60 -17.04 25.35
N CYS A 912 -21.63 -16.10 26.29
CA CYS A 912 -20.44 -15.51 26.87
C CYS A 912 -19.79 -16.36 27.98
N GLN A 913 -20.43 -17.44 28.46
CA GLN A 913 -19.97 -18.22 29.62
C GLN A 913 -18.53 -18.76 29.50
N LYS A 914 -18.02 -18.92 28.26
CA LYS A 914 -16.66 -19.42 27.99
C LYS A 914 -15.57 -18.37 28.23
N ILE A 915 -15.94 -17.10 28.38
CA ILE A 915 -15.01 -15.99 28.64
C ILE A 915 -14.77 -15.93 30.14
N VAL A 916 -13.56 -16.31 30.56
CA VAL A 916 -13.18 -16.51 31.98
C VAL A 916 -12.93 -15.19 32.71
N ALA A 917 -12.39 -14.18 32.01
CA ALA A 917 -12.14 -12.88 32.60
C ALA A 917 -13.47 -12.15 32.89
N SER A 918 -13.71 -11.81 34.16
CA SER A 918 -14.99 -11.27 34.61
C SER A 918 -15.42 -10.04 33.80
N LYS A 919 -14.53 -9.05 33.61
CA LYS A 919 -14.89 -7.83 32.88
C LYS A 919 -15.17 -8.12 31.39
N ALA A 920 -14.35 -8.93 30.74
CA ALA A 920 -14.56 -9.33 29.35
C ALA A 920 -15.85 -10.15 29.14
N ASN A 921 -16.28 -10.91 30.15
CA ASN A 921 -17.58 -11.59 30.14
C ASN A 921 -18.73 -10.57 30.14
N GLU A 922 -18.65 -9.55 31.01
CA GLU A 922 -19.65 -8.48 31.07
C GLU A 922 -19.77 -7.71 29.76
N GLN A 923 -18.63 -7.42 29.13
CA GLN A 923 -18.47 -6.77 27.83
C GLN A 923 -19.12 -7.59 26.71
N CYS A 924 -18.85 -8.90 26.64
CA CYS A 924 -19.52 -9.80 25.69
C CYS A 924 -21.04 -9.80 25.87
N VAL A 925 -21.53 -9.85 27.12
CA VAL A 925 -22.98 -9.82 27.40
C VAL A 925 -23.57 -8.50 26.93
N TYR A 926 -22.90 -7.37 27.18
CA TYR A 926 -23.30 -6.05 26.70
C TYR A 926 -23.45 -6.04 25.17
N ASP A 927 -22.45 -6.49 24.44
CA ASP A 927 -22.44 -6.49 22.97
C ASP A 927 -23.57 -7.30 22.36
N ILE A 928 -23.86 -8.49 22.90
CA ILE A 928 -25.00 -9.30 22.44
C ILE A 928 -26.33 -8.60 22.79
N LEU A 929 -26.42 -7.98 23.97
CA LEU A 929 -27.63 -7.26 24.39
C LEU A 929 -27.90 -6.00 23.55
N VAL A 930 -26.88 -5.27 23.11
CA VAL A 930 -27.07 -4.04 22.32
C VAL A 930 -27.27 -4.35 20.83
N THR A 931 -26.56 -5.35 20.28
CA THR A 931 -26.61 -5.67 18.84
C THR A 931 -27.58 -6.79 18.47
N ASN A 932 -28.01 -7.61 19.43
CA ASN A 932 -28.76 -8.85 19.17
C ASN A 932 -27.99 -9.90 18.34
N ASP A 933 -26.68 -9.71 18.15
CA ASP A 933 -25.84 -10.61 17.36
C ASP A 933 -25.08 -11.56 18.29
N GLN A 934 -25.35 -12.86 18.15
CA GLN A 934 -24.72 -13.89 18.97
C GLN A 934 -23.26 -14.17 18.57
N THR A 935 -22.87 -13.82 17.34
CA THR A 935 -21.50 -14.00 16.83
C THR A 935 -20.51 -13.05 17.51
N MET A 936 -20.98 -12.03 18.24
CA MET A 936 -20.16 -11.18 19.12
C MET A 936 -19.38 -11.97 20.19
N SER A 937 -19.90 -13.13 20.62
CA SER A 937 -19.19 -14.00 21.57
C SER A 937 -17.93 -14.62 20.98
N GLU A 938 -17.91 -14.92 19.68
CA GLU A 938 -16.75 -15.45 18.97
C GLU A 938 -15.68 -14.37 18.78
N LEU A 939 -16.09 -13.12 18.54
CA LEU A 939 -15.18 -11.97 18.46
C LEU A 939 -14.43 -11.74 19.77
N HIS A 940 -15.13 -11.81 20.90
CA HIS A 940 -14.52 -11.68 22.22
C HIS A 940 -13.51 -12.81 22.49
N GLN A 941 -13.83 -14.04 22.10
CA GLN A 941 -12.92 -15.19 22.23
C GLN A 941 -11.66 -14.99 21.38
N ASP A 942 -11.79 -14.62 20.10
CA ASP A 942 -10.66 -14.33 19.22
C ASP A 942 -9.78 -13.20 19.77
N PHE A 943 -10.39 -12.12 20.29
CA PHE A 943 -9.64 -11.03 20.90
C PHE A 943 -8.83 -11.48 22.13
N GLN A 944 -9.44 -12.23 23.04
CA GLN A 944 -8.79 -12.74 24.25
C GLN A 944 -7.66 -13.72 23.94
N THR A 945 -7.85 -14.66 23.00
CA THR A 945 -6.80 -15.58 22.56
C THR A 945 -5.59 -14.81 22.03
N ASN A 946 -5.82 -13.85 21.12
CA ASN A 946 -4.72 -13.04 20.58
C ASN A 946 -4.03 -12.22 21.69
N LEU A 947 -4.78 -11.53 22.54
CA LEU A 947 -4.21 -10.71 23.64
C LEU A 947 -3.38 -11.56 24.61
N ASN A 948 -3.84 -12.78 24.92
CA ASN A 948 -3.12 -13.70 25.79
C ASN A 948 -1.86 -14.25 25.11
N GLU A 949 -1.89 -14.57 23.82
CA GLU A 949 -0.68 -14.93 23.07
C GLU A 949 0.37 -13.81 23.16
N TRP A 950 -0.04 -12.55 23.02
CA TRP A 950 0.88 -11.40 23.15
C TRP A 950 1.36 -11.16 24.59
N LYS A 951 0.51 -11.39 25.59
CA LYS A 951 0.89 -11.28 27.02
C LYS A 951 1.82 -12.41 27.45
N GLU A 952 1.51 -13.66 27.11
CA GLU A 952 2.40 -14.82 27.34
C GLU A 952 3.73 -14.63 26.60
N TYR A 953 3.71 -14.05 25.40
CA TYR A 953 4.93 -13.68 24.67
C TYR A 953 5.77 -12.63 25.40
N ALA A 954 5.14 -11.60 25.96
CA ALA A 954 5.83 -10.58 26.75
C ALA A 954 6.35 -11.15 28.09
N GLU A 955 5.57 -12.01 28.76
CA GLU A 955 5.92 -12.66 30.02
C GLU A 955 7.01 -13.74 29.85
N LEU A 956 7.01 -14.51 28.75
CA LEU A 956 8.09 -15.46 28.42
C LEU A 956 9.44 -14.76 28.24
N VAL A 957 9.44 -13.51 27.80
CA VAL A 957 10.67 -12.71 27.66
C VAL A 957 11.07 -12.03 28.97
N GLN A 958 10.11 -11.74 29.86
CA GLN A 958 10.39 -11.19 31.18
C GLN A 958 10.76 -12.25 32.24
N ASN A 959 10.16 -13.46 32.22
CA ASN A 959 10.32 -14.48 33.28
C ASN A 959 11.64 -15.28 33.22
N ASP A 960 12.42 -15.20 32.13
CA ASP A 960 13.79 -15.74 32.10
C ASP A 960 14.75 -14.97 33.04
N HIS A 961 14.30 -13.87 33.66
CA HIS A 961 14.99 -13.21 34.78
C HIS A 961 15.20 -14.15 35.98
N VAL A 962 14.23 -15.02 36.29
CA VAL A 962 14.27 -15.86 37.49
C VAL A 962 15.08 -17.14 37.26
N ILE A 963 15.02 -17.70 36.05
CA ILE A 963 15.76 -18.92 35.70
C ILE A 963 17.24 -18.61 35.47
N ASN A 964 17.60 -17.47 34.84
CA ASN A 964 19.01 -17.08 34.69
C ASN A 964 19.65 -16.61 35.99
N MET A 965 18.94 -15.89 36.88
CA MET A 965 19.47 -15.64 38.24
C MET A 965 19.62 -16.95 39.02
N GLY A 966 18.67 -17.87 38.91
CA GLY A 966 18.74 -19.20 39.53
C GLY A 966 19.91 -20.05 38.98
N MET A 967 20.15 -20.02 37.67
CA MET A 967 21.27 -20.73 37.03
C MET A 967 22.62 -20.08 37.31
N GLN A 968 22.71 -18.75 37.37
CA GLN A 968 23.94 -18.02 37.65
C GLN A 968 24.31 -18.12 39.15
N LEU A 969 23.33 -18.15 40.05
CA LEU A 969 23.51 -18.48 41.47
C LEU A 969 23.86 -19.97 41.68
N ALA A 970 23.27 -20.88 40.90
CA ALA A 970 23.61 -22.31 40.94
C ALA A 970 25.00 -22.62 40.34
N PHE A 971 25.43 -21.87 39.30
CA PHE A 971 26.77 -21.96 38.72
C PHE A 971 27.83 -21.40 39.67
N ASN A 972 27.56 -20.25 40.31
CA ASN A 972 28.46 -19.68 41.31
C ASN A 972 28.53 -20.55 42.59
N GLY A 973 27.41 -21.12 43.02
CA GLY A 973 27.38 -22.07 44.14
C GLY A 973 28.14 -23.37 43.86
N LYS A 974 28.05 -23.92 42.63
CA LYS A 974 28.84 -25.09 42.20
C LYS A 974 30.33 -24.77 42.03
N MET A 975 30.69 -23.61 41.48
CA MET A 975 32.09 -23.17 41.36
C MET A 975 32.77 -23.00 42.72
N ILE A 976 32.05 -22.46 43.72
CA ILE A 976 32.57 -22.36 45.11
C ILE A 976 32.74 -23.76 45.72
N PHE A 977 31.81 -24.69 45.49
CA PHE A 977 31.92 -26.06 45.98
C PHE A 977 33.11 -26.83 45.34
N TYR A 978 33.31 -26.68 44.02
CA TYR A 978 34.45 -27.30 43.32
C TYR A 978 35.80 -26.67 43.71
N THR A 979 35.83 -25.37 44.00
CA THR A 979 37.06 -24.68 44.44
C THR A 979 37.40 -25.08 45.88
N ILE A 980 36.41 -25.23 46.77
CA ILE A 980 36.65 -25.72 48.15
C ILE A 980 37.12 -27.18 48.13
N ILE A 981 36.57 -28.05 47.28
CA ILE A 981 37.01 -29.44 47.14
C ILE A 981 38.43 -29.53 46.53
N MET A 982 38.76 -28.72 45.53
CA MET A 982 40.11 -28.69 44.96
C MET A 982 41.15 -28.11 45.91
N VAL A 983 40.83 -27.06 46.67
CA VAL A 983 41.75 -26.50 47.67
C VAL A 983 41.94 -27.47 48.85
N SER A 984 40.89 -28.19 49.25
CA SER A 984 40.98 -29.24 50.30
C SER A 984 41.79 -30.46 49.83
N ALA A 985 41.69 -30.84 48.55
CA ALA A 985 42.47 -31.92 47.96
C ALA A 985 43.96 -31.55 47.78
N ILE A 986 44.26 -30.28 47.49
CA ILE A 986 45.63 -29.78 47.37
C ILE A 986 46.30 -29.64 48.76
N ILE A 987 45.54 -29.29 49.81
CA ILE A 987 46.07 -29.22 51.19
C ILE A 987 46.32 -30.62 51.78
N PHE A 988 45.61 -31.66 51.32
CA PHE A 988 45.88 -33.05 51.73
C PHE A 988 47.03 -33.74 50.95
N MET A 989 47.55 -33.10 49.90
CA MET A 989 48.70 -33.60 49.11
C MET A 989 50.00 -32.83 49.39
N TYR A 990 50.06 -32.01 50.46
CA TYR A 990 51.28 -31.36 50.95
C TYR A 990 51.63 -31.79 52.37
#